data_AF-A0A7H8PZH9-F1
#
_entry.id   AF-A0A7H8PZH9-F1
#
_cell.length_a   1.000
_cell.length_b   1.000
_cell.length_c   1.000
_cell.angle_alpha   90.00
_cell.angle_beta   90.00
_cell.angle_gamma   90.00
#
_symmetry.space_group_name_H-M   'P 1'
#
loop_
_entity.id
_entity.type
_entity.pdbx_description
1 polymer ?
#
loop_
_entity_poly.entity_id
_entity_poly.type
_entity_poly.pdbx_seq_one_letter_code
_entity_poly.pdbx_strand_id
1 'polypeptide(L)'
;MTKDTTPEAFVPKGSPALAYRDHVESVFGLKDPMVIAITSDGERGIYTPGALQLVHRLTQELTTVEGVDPDAITSLATEKDIRGTSDGMLVEPFWESPPQTSAETQAIRERVEQFPLMLGTLVARDGSATLLIAETLPDADDEQVYHALLALTEQVKAQGLQEGWLAEDIGLYVAGQGAVSGYLSAYIAADASRLNPIAALIITVVLLLAFRTLAGTLLPNLIVLGTVAVGLGSMAAAGVPMYVITNSLPVILIGIAVCDSIHIFTQYYEELANNPELSGREAVARAMSAMWRPVTLTTLTTVAGFIGLSLAAALPPMQSYGIFAAIGILAAWAWTLLLLPALLSLFRPRVKPAPETHKATHGIATKIMTASGGIVARYPSQILMATTLLLVIAVGGATRVEFNDQRIHSFQEQEPLRVADGIINQRFDGTYYLDVAIETPQPEDLFLPENLRRIEALQTWMEQREGIYNTTSIVDYIKQMHQALHEGDPAYHAIPDDPALIAQYFLLYSASGDPDDFEEEIDYDYRQAHVRGQLREDNFQNVEPIVLSLKQYLDEEFNSPAIRGNSTGAIDLSYSWLKPLAGNTAAGMALALILVLVSSTLFFRSLVLGLIATLPVAFSVLMVFAIMGYTGIWIGIGTSMFAAIAIGLGVDFAIHTIDRLRTLIRDQHLEYGEAVAILFPSTGRALLFNLLALALGFGVLMTSKVPPLQDFGLLVAIAVLTSFVISMTSMTALIGVLRPRALFAKREKSTTRLSTPLVQQGFAHIGLLKLLATLSLFAFAIPSVADDSNAGLQIMQAVYERPEGITQRANLTLELTDRRGRKRVQQTIVLRKYFGKDKRQVLYYLEPTNVRDTAFLTYDYADPATEDEQWLYLPALRKTRRISASDRGDYFLGTDLTYEEMKRQNKISLKDWRFTHVGESEVDGIKTVTVEGTPITEQVADELGYGRARWYIDPATNTIRRSENFDIQGNPLKTALFNDIREIDGIWTVHEITVDNHKTGHQTHLQITDVAYEIPLDDDSFEERTLRRGVRQ
;
A
#
# COMPACT_ATOMS: atom_id res chain seq x y z
N MET A 1 14.08 -11.01 2.30
CA MET A 1 12.93 -10.77 3.20
C MET A 1 12.16 -9.63 2.55
N THR A 2 10.90 -9.84 2.24
CA THR A 2 10.04 -8.81 1.63
C THR A 2 9.67 -7.75 2.67
N LYS A 3 9.35 -6.54 2.24
CA LYS A 3 8.84 -5.45 3.09
C LYS A 3 7.36 -5.26 2.75
N ASP A 4 6.57 -4.90 3.74
CA ASP A 4 5.15 -4.59 3.55
C ASP A 4 4.83 -3.35 4.39
N THR A 5 4.63 -2.23 3.70
CA THR A 5 4.40 -0.89 4.29
C THR A 5 3.00 -0.37 4.02
N THR A 6 2.14 -1.19 3.41
CA THR A 6 0.82 -0.77 2.98
C THR A 6 -0.16 -0.70 4.17
N PRO A 7 -1.23 0.10 4.08
CA PRO A 7 -2.24 0.15 5.14
C PRO A 7 -2.99 -1.19 5.33
N GLU A 8 -3.12 -2.01 4.28
CA GLU A 8 -3.79 -3.33 4.31
C GLU A 8 -3.06 -4.31 5.21
N ALA A 9 -1.74 -4.16 5.35
CA ALA A 9 -0.92 -4.96 6.25
C ALA A 9 -1.43 -4.97 7.70
N PHE A 10 -2.13 -3.91 8.13
CA PHE A 10 -2.66 -3.78 9.48
C PHE A 10 -3.99 -4.49 9.68
N VAL A 11 -4.63 -4.97 8.62
CA VAL A 11 -5.93 -5.65 8.69
C VAL A 11 -5.76 -7.16 8.45
N PRO A 12 -6.42 -8.02 9.23
CA PRO A 12 -6.41 -9.46 8.95
C PRO A 12 -6.92 -9.76 7.54
N LYS A 13 -6.24 -10.66 6.82
CA LYS A 13 -6.62 -11.09 5.45
C LYS A 13 -8.05 -11.62 5.31
N GLY A 14 -8.69 -12.04 6.41
CA GLY A 14 -10.09 -12.50 6.43
C GLY A 14 -11.10 -11.44 6.87
N SER A 15 -10.72 -10.17 7.00
CA SER A 15 -11.61 -9.09 7.41
C SER A 15 -12.67 -8.81 6.33
N PRO A 16 -13.96 -8.70 6.68
CA PRO A 16 -15.01 -8.32 5.72
C PRO A 16 -14.77 -6.95 5.09
N ALA A 17 -14.22 -5.99 5.84
CA ALA A 17 -13.94 -4.65 5.33
C ALA A 17 -12.81 -4.67 4.27
N LEU A 18 -11.77 -5.47 4.50
CA LEU A 18 -10.67 -5.62 3.52
C LEU A 18 -11.17 -6.37 2.28
N ALA A 19 -11.88 -7.49 2.44
CA ALA A 19 -12.41 -8.24 1.32
C ALA A 19 -13.40 -7.43 0.47
N TYR A 20 -14.21 -6.56 1.10
CA TYR A 20 -15.11 -5.67 0.39
C TYR A 20 -14.35 -4.56 -0.34
N ARG A 21 -13.34 -3.95 0.30
CA ARG A 21 -12.46 -2.97 -0.34
C ARG A 21 -11.74 -3.58 -1.53
N ASP A 22 -11.09 -4.73 -1.38
CA ASP A 22 -10.40 -5.46 -2.46
C ASP A 22 -11.36 -5.76 -3.62
N HIS A 23 -12.62 -6.10 -3.31
CA HIS A 23 -13.64 -6.30 -4.32
C HIS A 23 -13.97 -4.99 -5.07
N VAL A 24 -14.17 -3.89 -4.36
CA VAL A 24 -14.44 -2.57 -4.96
C VAL A 24 -13.26 -2.10 -5.81
N GLU A 25 -12.02 -2.20 -5.31
CA GLU A 25 -10.81 -1.89 -6.08
C GLU A 25 -10.72 -2.78 -7.34
N SER A 26 -11.07 -4.07 -7.22
CA SER A 26 -11.15 -4.97 -8.37
C SER A 26 -12.29 -4.66 -9.33
N VAL A 27 -13.30 -3.88 -8.96
CA VAL A 27 -14.41 -3.50 -9.85
C VAL A 27 -14.11 -2.18 -10.54
N PHE A 28 -13.56 -1.20 -9.83
CA PHE A 28 -13.34 0.17 -10.32
C PHE A 28 -11.88 0.49 -10.69
N GLY A 29 -10.94 -0.44 -10.48
CA GLY A 29 -9.54 -0.20 -10.84
C GLY A 29 -8.79 0.75 -9.91
N LEU A 30 -9.37 1.08 -8.76
CA LEU A 30 -8.77 2.02 -7.81
C LEU A 30 -7.45 1.44 -7.25
N LYS A 31 -6.35 2.20 -7.37
CA LYS A 31 -5.08 1.89 -6.70
C LYS A 31 -4.59 3.06 -5.86
N ASP A 32 -3.52 2.84 -5.10
CA ASP A 32 -2.82 3.87 -4.34
C ASP A 32 -1.81 4.60 -5.25
N PRO A 33 -2.07 5.83 -5.71
CA PRO A 33 -1.21 6.48 -6.70
C PRO A 33 0.01 7.16 -6.06
N MET A 34 1.01 7.38 -6.90
CA MET A 34 2.04 8.41 -6.71
C MET A 34 1.51 9.74 -7.23
N VAL A 35 1.72 10.84 -6.51
CA VAL A 35 1.23 12.16 -6.89
C VAL A 35 2.39 13.15 -6.97
N ILE A 36 2.47 13.90 -8.07
CA ILE A 36 3.37 15.04 -8.21
C ILE A 36 2.54 16.31 -8.22
N ALA A 37 2.72 17.17 -7.22
CA ALA A 37 2.11 18.47 -7.17
C ALA A 37 3.03 19.54 -7.77
N ILE A 38 2.49 20.30 -8.71
CA ILE A 38 3.13 21.48 -9.29
C ILE A 38 2.42 22.71 -8.72
N THR A 39 3.17 23.57 -8.03
CA THR A 39 2.63 24.79 -7.44
C THR A 39 3.30 26.03 -8.03
N SER A 40 2.56 27.13 -8.15
CA SER A 40 3.07 28.45 -8.48
C SER A 40 2.50 29.48 -7.51
N ASP A 41 3.35 30.43 -7.10
CA ASP A 41 2.96 31.57 -6.27
C ASP A 41 2.84 32.88 -7.10
N GLY A 42 3.07 32.80 -8.42
CA GLY A 42 2.90 33.91 -9.35
C GLY A 42 1.43 34.29 -9.56
N GLU A 43 1.18 35.52 -10.02
CA GLU A 43 -0.18 36.07 -10.23
C GLU A 43 -1.04 35.26 -11.22
N ARG A 44 -0.42 34.50 -12.13
CA ARG A 44 -1.11 33.65 -13.11
C ARG A 44 -1.20 32.17 -12.69
N GLY A 45 -0.64 31.82 -11.53
CA GLY A 45 -0.55 30.45 -11.05
C GLY A 45 0.07 29.50 -12.09
N ILE A 46 -0.51 28.32 -12.25
CA ILE A 46 -0.03 27.30 -13.21
C ILE A 46 -0.30 27.66 -14.68
N TYR A 47 -1.09 28.69 -14.97
CA TYR A 47 -1.51 29.04 -16.33
C TYR A 47 -0.47 29.90 -17.05
N THR A 48 0.76 29.40 -17.10
CA THR A 48 1.88 29.97 -17.83
C THR A 48 2.42 28.94 -18.83
N PRO A 49 3.00 29.37 -19.98
CA PRO A 49 3.55 28.44 -20.97
C PRO A 49 4.56 27.46 -20.36
N GLY A 50 5.45 27.96 -19.49
CA GLY A 50 6.44 27.14 -18.80
C GLY A 50 5.85 26.08 -17.87
N ALA A 51 4.82 26.43 -17.09
CA ALA A 51 4.20 25.48 -16.17
C ALA A 51 3.38 24.40 -16.89
N LEU A 52 2.63 24.75 -17.95
CA LEU A 52 1.88 23.77 -18.73
C LEU A 52 2.81 22.90 -19.60
N GLN A 53 3.92 23.46 -20.10
CA GLN A 53 4.99 22.68 -20.71
C GLN A 53 5.61 21.69 -19.71
N LEU A 54 5.79 22.08 -18.45
CA LEU A 54 6.28 21.20 -17.40
C LEU A 54 5.31 20.04 -17.15
N VAL A 55 4.00 20.29 -17.06
CA VAL A 55 2.96 19.24 -16.94
C VAL A 55 3.08 18.25 -18.09
N HIS A 56 3.07 18.73 -19.33
CA HIS A 56 3.13 17.86 -20.52
C HIS A 56 4.43 17.03 -20.55
N ARG A 57 5.57 17.65 -20.23
CA ARG A 57 6.86 16.97 -20.22
C ARG A 57 6.97 15.91 -19.13
N LEU A 58 6.54 16.21 -17.91
CA LEU A 58 6.53 15.22 -16.82
C LEU A 58 5.60 14.07 -17.14
N THR A 59 4.43 14.33 -17.70
CA THR A 59 3.47 13.30 -18.14
C THR A 59 4.10 12.33 -19.14
N GLN A 60 4.82 12.85 -20.13
CA GLN A 60 5.54 12.04 -21.13
C GLN A 60 6.73 11.28 -20.53
N GLU A 61 7.52 11.90 -19.65
CA GLU A 61 8.69 11.23 -19.07
C GLU A 61 8.28 10.16 -18.02
N LEU A 62 7.13 10.32 -17.36
CA LEU A 62 6.60 9.35 -16.39
C LEU A 62 6.27 7.98 -17.00
N THR A 63 5.84 7.91 -18.26
CA THR A 63 5.56 6.63 -18.95
C THR A 63 6.80 5.75 -19.09
N THR A 64 7.99 6.35 -19.00
CA THR A 64 9.28 5.65 -19.11
C THR A 64 9.85 5.20 -17.78
N VAL A 65 9.22 5.57 -16.66
CA VAL A 65 9.68 5.20 -15.31
C VAL A 65 9.31 3.75 -15.03
N GLU A 66 10.32 2.91 -14.78
CA GLU A 66 10.13 1.52 -14.38
C GLU A 66 9.25 1.42 -13.13
N GLY A 67 8.14 0.69 -13.21
CA GLY A 67 7.19 0.48 -12.12
C GLY A 67 5.98 1.42 -12.13
N VAL A 68 5.98 2.48 -12.94
CA VAL A 68 4.78 3.29 -13.22
C VAL A 68 3.96 2.61 -14.31
N ASP A 69 2.64 2.62 -14.16
CA ASP A 69 1.71 2.15 -15.18
C ASP A 69 1.57 3.26 -16.24
N PRO A 70 2.07 3.08 -17.47
CA PRO A 70 2.08 4.14 -18.49
C PRO A 70 0.67 4.56 -18.94
N ASP A 71 -0.34 3.72 -18.66
CA ASP A 71 -1.71 3.89 -19.12
C ASP A 71 -2.60 4.51 -18.04
N ALA A 72 -2.11 4.58 -16.80
CA ALA A 72 -2.81 5.14 -15.65
C ALA A 72 -2.09 6.38 -15.11
N ILE A 73 -1.83 7.34 -16.01
CA ILE A 73 -1.28 8.65 -15.70
C ILE A 73 -2.33 9.74 -15.95
N THR A 74 -2.78 10.38 -14.88
CA THR A 74 -3.82 11.42 -14.91
C THR A 74 -3.19 12.80 -14.67
N SER A 75 -3.42 13.72 -15.60
CA SER A 75 -2.92 15.09 -15.56
C SER A 75 -3.76 15.98 -16.47
N LEU A 76 -3.59 17.30 -16.39
CA LEU A 76 -4.22 18.21 -17.37
C LEU A 76 -3.81 17.91 -18.84
N ALA A 77 -2.71 17.19 -19.07
CA ALA A 77 -2.27 16.81 -20.41
C ALA A 77 -2.93 15.51 -20.94
N THR A 78 -3.49 14.69 -20.05
CA THR A 78 -4.17 13.43 -20.42
C THR A 78 -5.68 13.53 -20.28
N GLU A 79 -6.17 14.38 -19.38
CA GLU A 79 -7.59 14.63 -19.16
C GLU A 79 -8.28 15.27 -20.36
N LYS A 80 -9.53 14.86 -20.58
CA LYS A 80 -10.36 15.30 -21.70
C LYS A 80 -11.39 16.33 -21.23
N ASP A 81 -11.51 17.40 -22.01
CA ASP A 81 -12.54 18.41 -21.83
C ASP A 81 -13.83 17.97 -22.52
N ILE A 82 -14.97 18.14 -21.84
CA ILE A 82 -16.30 17.86 -22.38
C ILE A 82 -17.01 19.20 -22.62
N ARG A 83 -17.03 19.64 -23.88
CA ARG A 83 -17.58 20.95 -24.25
C ARG A 83 -18.68 20.89 -25.29
N GLY A 84 -19.61 21.84 -25.19
CA GLY A 84 -20.65 22.03 -26.18
C GLY A 84 -20.15 22.77 -27.42
N THR A 85 -20.56 22.32 -28.60
CA THR A 85 -20.40 23.01 -29.88
C THR A 85 -21.76 23.10 -30.58
N SER A 86 -21.86 23.91 -31.64
CA SER A 86 -23.07 23.95 -32.47
C SER A 86 -23.46 22.59 -33.06
N ASP A 87 -22.48 21.68 -33.17
CA ASP A 87 -22.64 20.35 -33.76
C ASP A 87 -22.81 19.24 -32.70
N GLY A 88 -22.74 19.56 -31.40
CA GLY A 88 -22.99 18.62 -30.29
C GLY A 88 -22.01 18.75 -29.13
N MET A 89 -21.46 17.61 -28.68
CA MET A 89 -20.52 17.52 -27.55
C MET A 89 -19.15 17.08 -28.06
N LEU A 90 -18.12 17.89 -27.90
CA LEU A 90 -16.75 17.54 -28.26
C LEU A 90 -16.01 17.05 -27.01
N VAL A 91 -15.29 15.93 -27.15
CA VAL A 91 -14.47 15.32 -26.12
C VAL A 91 -13.06 15.25 -26.68
N GLU A 92 -12.15 16.07 -26.16
CA GLU A 92 -10.77 16.19 -26.66
C GLU A 92 -9.83 16.60 -25.52
N PRO A 93 -8.53 16.31 -25.61
CA PRO A 93 -7.55 16.82 -24.65
C PRO A 93 -7.59 18.35 -24.53
N PHE A 94 -7.20 18.90 -23.38
CA PHE A 94 -7.08 20.36 -23.23
C PHE A 94 -6.10 20.97 -24.24
N TRP A 95 -5.08 20.22 -24.63
CA TRP A 95 -4.15 20.54 -25.71
C TRP A 95 -3.49 19.28 -26.29
N GLU A 96 -3.21 19.28 -27.59
CA GLU A 96 -2.36 18.24 -28.23
C GLU A 96 -0.87 18.56 -28.05
N SER A 97 -0.51 19.83 -28.26
CA SER A 97 0.83 20.37 -28.04
C SER A 97 0.81 21.44 -26.94
N PRO A 98 1.84 21.50 -26.09
CA PRO A 98 1.83 22.42 -24.96
C PRO A 98 1.72 23.88 -25.43
N PRO A 99 0.89 24.70 -24.76
CA PRO A 99 0.63 26.08 -25.16
C PRO A 99 1.90 26.93 -25.05
N GLN A 100 2.16 27.74 -26.08
CA GLN A 100 3.36 28.57 -26.21
C GLN A 100 3.10 30.03 -25.83
N THR A 101 1.86 30.49 -25.95
CA THR A 101 1.49 31.90 -25.73
C THR A 101 0.60 32.08 -24.52
N SER A 102 0.65 33.27 -23.89
CA SER A 102 -0.24 33.58 -22.76
C SER A 102 -1.73 33.64 -23.14
N ALA A 103 -2.05 33.80 -24.42
CA ALA A 103 -3.44 33.75 -24.90
C ALA A 103 -3.96 32.31 -24.93
N GLU A 104 -3.14 31.36 -25.37
CA GLU A 104 -3.46 29.93 -25.33
C GLU A 104 -3.63 29.42 -23.89
N THR A 105 -2.72 29.81 -22.98
CA THR A 105 -2.84 29.40 -21.58
C THR A 105 -4.08 29.97 -20.89
N GLN A 106 -4.49 31.20 -21.27
CA GLN A 106 -5.72 31.80 -20.77
C GLN A 106 -6.96 31.08 -21.31
N ALA A 107 -6.96 30.65 -22.57
CA ALA A 107 -8.06 29.84 -23.11
C ALA A 107 -8.17 28.49 -22.38
N ILE A 108 -7.04 27.84 -22.08
CA ILE A 108 -7.04 26.60 -21.27
C ILE A 108 -7.58 26.87 -19.87
N ARG A 109 -7.20 27.98 -19.23
CA ARG A 109 -7.76 28.38 -17.94
C ARG A 109 -9.28 28.49 -17.98
N GLU A 110 -9.82 29.19 -18.98
CA GLU A 110 -11.27 29.36 -19.14
C GLU A 110 -11.98 28.02 -19.35
N ARG A 111 -11.37 27.08 -20.08
CA ARG A 111 -11.90 25.71 -20.24
C ARG A 111 -11.92 24.95 -18.92
N VAL A 112 -10.84 24.98 -18.16
CA VAL A 112 -10.76 24.31 -16.85
C VAL A 112 -11.74 24.92 -15.84
N GLU A 113 -11.90 26.25 -15.83
CA GLU A 113 -12.87 26.93 -14.95
C GLU A 113 -14.33 26.60 -15.30
N GLN A 114 -14.61 26.21 -16.55
CA GLN A 114 -15.91 25.76 -17.03
C GLN A 114 -16.16 24.26 -16.81
N PHE A 115 -15.18 23.52 -16.29
CA PHE A 115 -15.29 22.10 -16.00
C PHE A 115 -15.08 21.83 -14.50
N PRO A 116 -16.14 21.95 -13.67
CA PRO A 116 -16.04 21.93 -12.21
C PRO A 116 -15.41 20.67 -11.62
N LEU A 117 -15.50 19.53 -12.34
CA LEU A 117 -15.01 18.22 -11.93
C LEU A 117 -13.49 18.19 -11.62
N MET A 118 -12.71 19.05 -12.28
CA MET A 118 -11.26 19.11 -12.08
C MET A 118 -10.84 20.07 -10.95
N LEU A 119 -11.74 20.97 -10.55
CA LEU A 119 -11.44 22.03 -9.60
C LEU A 119 -11.50 21.48 -8.18
N GLY A 120 -10.37 21.58 -7.48
CA GLY A 120 -10.16 21.02 -6.14
C GLY A 120 -9.61 19.59 -6.15
N THR A 121 -9.65 18.90 -7.29
CA THR A 121 -9.23 17.49 -7.43
C THR A 121 -7.90 17.38 -8.19
N LEU A 122 -7.84 17.86 -9.43
CA LEU A 122 -6.64 17.86 -10.27
C LEU A 122 -6.01 19.25 -10.37
N VAL A 123 -6.82 20.30 -10.32
CA VAL A 123 -6.38 21.70 -10.36
C VAL A 123 -6.92 22.44 -9.15
N ALA A 124 -6.08 23.21 -8.46
CA ALA A 124 -6.53 24.03 -7.34
C ALA A 124 -7.57 25.06 -7.79
N ARG A 125 -8.59 25.32 -6.96
CA ARG A 125 -9.71 26.22 -7.31
C ARG A 125 -9.28 27.65 -7.64
N ASP A 126 -8.13 28.08 -7.14
CA ASP A 126 -7.52 29.39 -7.41
C ASP A 126 -6.53 29.39 -8.59
N GLY A 127 -6.32 28.23 -9.24
CA GLY A 127 -5.35 28.06 -10.31
C GLY A 127 -3.89 28.06 -9.86
N SER A 128 -3.62 27.99 -8.55
CA SER A 128 -2.25 28.08 -8.01
C SER A 128 -1.47 26.76 -8.07
N ALA A 129 -2.14 25.63 -8.32
CA ALA A 129 -1.50 24.32 -8.38
C ALA A 129 -2.24 23.33 -9.29
N THR A 130 -1.52 22.31 -9.77
CA THR A 130 -2.07 21.12 -10.46
C THR A 130 -1.38 19.85 -9.97
N LEU A 131 -2.08 18.73 -10.03
CA LEU A 131 -1.55 17.40 -9.73
C LEU A 131 -1.28 16.61 -11.01
N LEU A 132 -0.27 15.76 -10.95
CA LEU A 132 -0.07 14.63 -11.85
C LEU A 132 -0.16 13.38 -10.98
N ILE A 133 -1.07 12.48 -11.32
CA ILE A 133 -1.35 11.25 -10.60
C ILE A 133 -0.82 10.11 -11.47
N ALA A 134 0.01 9.24 -10.91
CA ALA A 134 0.61 8.11 -11.62
C ALA A 134 0.41 6.86 -10.77
N GLU A 135 -0.33 5.89 -11.30
CA GLU A 135 -0.46 4.59 -10.65
C GLU A 135 0.80 3.75 -10.81
N THR A 136 1.05 2.86 -9.85
CA THR A 136 2.13 1.88 -9.93
C THR A 136 1.62 0.53 -10.42
N LEU A 137 2.52 -0.22 -11.06
CA LEU A 137 2.27 -1.61 -11.42
C LEU A 137 2.18 -2.49 -10.15
N PRO A 138 1.39 -3.58 -10.14
CA PRO A 138 1.15 -4.38 -8.94
C PRO A 138 2.41 -4.96 -8.26
N ASP A 139 3.44 -5.29 -9.04
CA ASP A 139 4.71 -5.83 -8.55
C ASP A 139 5.83 -4.78 -8.50
N ALA A 140 5.48 -3.49 -8.60
CA ALA A 140 6.45 -2.41 -8.59
C ALA A 140 7.15 -2.30 -7.21
N ASP A 141 8.43 -1.91 -7.25
CA ASP A 141 9.14 -1.51 -6.05
C ASP A 141 8.84 -0.03 -5.77
N ASP A 142 7.87 0.24 -4.90
CA ASP A 142 7.46 1.59 -4.52
C ASP A 142 8.63 2.47 -4.05
N GLU A 143 9.66 1.89 -3.43
CA GLU A 143 10.87 2.61 -3.02
C GLU A 143 11.66 3.10 -4.23
N GLN A 144 11.82 2.24 -5.25
CA GLN A 144 12.50 2.60 -6.50
C GLN A 144 11.70 3.65 -7.27
N VAL A 145 10.38 3.48 -7.40
CA VAL A 145 9.50 4.42 -8.09
C VAL A 145 9.55 5.79 -7.42
N TYR A 146 9.39 5.85 -6.09
CA TYR A 146 9.44 7.11 -5.34
C TYR A 146 10.76 7.86 -5.55
N HIS A 147 11.90 7.16 -5.51
CA HIS A 147 13.21 7.77 -5.77
C HIS A 147 13.40 8.20 -7.23
N ALA A 148 12.85 7.45 -8.19
CA ALA A 148 12.86 7.82 -9.59
C ALA A 148 12.07 9.11 -9.84
N LEU A 149 10.89 9.25 -9.23
CA LEU A 149 10.05 10.45 -9.33
C LEU A 149 10.73 11.69 -8.71
N LEU A 150 11.40 11.53 -7.55
CA LEU A 150 12.19 12.61 -6.96
C LEU A 150 13.35 13.04 -7.86
N ALA A 151 14.07 12.08 -8.46
CA ALA A 151 15.17 12.38 -9.37
C ALA A 151 14.67 13.07 -10.65
N LEU A 152 13.56 12.58 -11.21
CA LEU A 152 12.91 13.11 -12.41
C LEU A 152 12.47 14.56 -12.19
N THR A 153 11.73 14.84 -11.11
CA THR A 153 11.24 16.19 -10.80
C THR A 153 12.37 17.19 -10.59
N GLU A 154 13.42 16.81 -9.85
CA GLU A 154 14.61 17.65 -9.68
C GLU A 154 15.35 17.90 -11.01
N GLN A 155 15.52 16.86 -11.83
CA GLN A 155 16.20 16.96 -13.13
C GLN A 155 15.44 17.90 -14.08
N VAL A 156 14.14 17.67 -14.27
CA VAL A 156 13.31 18.46 -15.19
C VAL A 156 13.21 19.91 -14.74
N LYS A 157 13.07 20.16 -13.43
CA LYS A 157 13.08 21.51 -12.87
C LYS A 157 14.40 22.22 -13.10
N ALA A 158 15.53 21.56 -12.79
CA ALA A 158 16.86 22.13 -12.97
C ALA A 158 17.13 22.48 -14.44
N GLN A 159 16.72 21.61 -15.37
CA GLN A 159 16.82 21.86 -16.80
C GLN A 159 15.97 23.07 -17.22
N GLY A 160 14.71 23.15 -16.75
CA GLY A 160 13.82 24.26 -17.10
C GLY A 160 14.29 25.62 -16.62
N LEU A 161 14.89 25.67 -15.42
CA LEU A 161 15.51 26.88 -14.89
C LEU A 161 16.77 27.28 -15.66
N GLN A 162 17.60 26.31 -16.07
CA GLN A 162 18.82 26.56 -16.86
C GLN A 162 18.51 27.05 -18.27
N GLU A 163 17.50 26.47 -18.91
CA GLU A 163 17.06 26.82 -20.27
C GLU A 163 16.16 28.07 -20.29
N GLY A 164 15.66 28.50 -19.13
CA GLY A 164 14.91 29.75 -18.96
C GLY A 164 13.45 29.70 -19.40
N TRP A 165 12.88 28.52 -19.63
CA TRP A 165 11.45 28.35 -19.93
C TRP A 165 10.61 28.12 -18.67
N LEU A 166 11.22 27.78 -17.53
CA LEU A 166 10.55 27.62 -16.24
C LEU A 166 10.87 28.77 -15.29
N ALA A 167 9.86 29.24 -14.54
CA ALA A 167 10.02 30.30 -13.55
C ALA A 167 10.52 29.77 -12.20
N GLU A 168 11.22 30.60 -11.43
CA GLU A 168 11.80 30.23 -10.12
C GLU A 168 10.75 29.96 -9.03
N ASP A 169 9.53 30.48 -9.18
CA ASP A 169 8.42 30.31 -8.23
C ASP A 169 7.72 28.94 -8.34
N ILE A 170 8.11 28.10 -9.31
CA ILE A 170 7.51 26.78 -9.49
C ILE A 170 8.05 25.79 -8.44
N GLY A 171 7.15 25.30 -7.59
CA GLY A 171 7.38 24.22 -6.63
C GLY A 171 7.01 22.86 -7.23
N LEU A 172 7.81 21.83 -6.94
CA LEU A 172 7.52 20.44 -7.27
C LEU A 172 7.59 19.60 -6.00
N TYR A 173 6.55 18.80 -5.76
CA TYR A 173 6.42 17.99 -4.55
C TYR A 173 5.89 16.61 -4.90
N VAL A 174 6.48 15.56 -4.35
CA VAL A 174 6.04 14.17 -4.54
C VAL A 174 5.34 13.69 -3.27
N ALA A 175 4.12 13.20 -3.41
CA ALA A 175 3.23 12.71 -2.35
C ALA A 175 2.32 11.57 -2.85
N GLY A 176 1.22 11.31 -2.17
CA GLY A 176 0.31 10.20 -2.46
C GLY A 176 0.58 8.96 -1.61
N GLN A 177 -0.38 8.03 -1.55
CA GLN A 177 -0.25 6.82 -0.72
C GLN A 177 0.90 5.92 -1.21
N GLY A 178 1.10 5.79 -2.52
CA GLY A 178 2.25 5.07 -3.08
C GLY A 178 3.59 5.67 -2.61
N ALA A 179 3.68 7.00 -2.57
CA ALA A 179 4.88 7.69 -2.10
C ALA A 179 5.12 7.46 -0.60
N VAL A 180 4.07 7.40 0.22
CA VAL A 180 4.18 7.03 1.64
C VAL A 180 4.74 5.62 1.79
N SER A 181 4.24 4.66 1.02
CA SER A 181 4.71 3.26 1.03
C SER A 181 6.18 3.16 0.61
N GLY A 182 6.57 3.80 -0.49
CA GLY A 182 7.95 3.85 -0.98
C GLY A 182 8.91 4.53 0.00
N TYR A 183 8.49 5.67 0.56
CA TYR A 183 9.25 6.42 1.55
C TYR A 183 9.48 5.62 2.85
N LEU A 184 8.44 4.94 3.36
CA LEU A 184 8.55 4.06 4.54
C LEU A 184 9.48 2.86 4.27
N SER A 185 9.40 2.27 3.07
CA SER A 185 10.25 1.15 2.66
C SER A 185 11.74 1.49 2.65
N ALA A 186 12.09 2.68 2.16
CA ALA A 186 13.47 3.21 2.22
C ALA A 186 13.96 3.36 3.66
N TYR A 187 13.10 3.88 4.55
CA TYR A 187 13.45 4.15 5.93
C TYR A 187 13.64 2.88 6.76
N ILE A 188 12.88 1.80 6.50
CA ILE A 188 13.10 0.50 7.14
C ILE A 188 14.55 0.03 6.92
N ALA A 189 15.04 0.07 5.67
CA ALA A 189 16.40 -0.36 5.36
C ALA A 189 17.46 0.56 5.95
N ALA A 190 17.26 1.88 5.86
CA ALA A 190 18.15 2.89 6.45
C ALA A 190 18.24 2.76 7.97
N ASP A 191 17.11 2.59 8.67
CA ASP A 191 17.07 2.41 10.12
C ASP A 191 17.70 1.08 10.53
N ALA A 192 17.41 -0.03 9.85
CA ALA A 192 18.01 -1.32 10.18
C ALA A 192 19.55 -1.28 10.08
N SER A 193 20.09 -0.63 9.04
CA SER A 193 21.53 -0.50 8.82
C SER A 193 22.22 0.46 9.81
N ARG A 194 21.49 1.43 10.36
CA ARG A 194 22.01 2.42 11.33
C ARG A 194 21.78 2.02 12.79
N LEU A 195 20.55 1.70 13.16
CA LEU A 195 20.13 1.49 14.55
C LEU A 195 20.69 0.19 15.12
N ASN A 196 20.71 -0.90 14.36
CA ASN A 196 21.19 -2.20 14.87
C ASN A 196 22.68 -2.17 15.28
N PRO A 197 23.61 -1.62 14.47
CA PRO A 197 25.00 -1.48 14.90
C PRO A 197 25.18 -0.53 16.09
N ILE A 198 24.42 0.57 16.14
CA ILE A 198 24.47 1.51 17.27
C ILE A 198 23.99 0.83 18.56
N ALA A 199 22.88 0.08 18.51
CA ALA A 199 22.38 -0.67 19.65
C ALA A 199 23.41 -1.71 20.12
N ALA A 200 23.98 -2.50 19.21
CA ALA A 200 25.01 -3.47 19.54
C ALA A 200 26.26 -2.80 20.15
N LEU A 201 26.67 -1.64 19.63
CA LEU A 201 27.79 -0.86 20.17
C LEU A 201 27.49 -0.36 21.59
N ILE A 202 26.31 0.21 21.82
CA ILE A 202 25.89 0.70 23.15
C ILE A 202 25.87 -0.46 24.15
N ILE A 203 25.27 -1.60 23.79
CA ILE A 203 25.28 -2.79 24.64
C ILE A 203 26.71 -3.26 24.94
N THR A 204 27.58 -3.27 23.92
CA THR A 204 29.00 -3.59 24.10
C THR A 204 29.69 -2.65 25.08
N VAL A 205 29.43 -1.34 24.99
CA VAL A 205 29.96 -0.34 25.92
C VAL A 205 29.42 -0.56 27.34
N VAL A 206 28.12 -0.80 27.50
CA VAL A 206 27.50 -1.08 28.80
C VAL A 206 28.11 -2.32 29.45
N LEU A 207 28.27 -3.41 28.69
CA LEU A 207 28.92 -4.65 29.15
C LEU A 207 30.39 -4.44 29.54
N LEU A 208 31.13 -3.68 28.73
CA LEU A 208 32.52 -3.33 29.03
C LEU A 208 32.63 -2.51 30.31
N LEU A 209 31.70 -1.57 30.55
CA LEU A 209 31.63 -0.79 31.79
C LEU A 209 31.22 -1.66 33.00
N ALA A 210 30.30 -2.60 32.80
CA ALA A 210 29.77 -3.47 33.84
C ALA A 210 30.81 -4.48 34.36
N PHE A 211 31.53 -5.13 33.43
CA PHE A 211 32.43 -6.25 33.74
C PHE A 211 33.91 -5.95 33.57
N ARG A 212 34.29 -4.93 32.77
CA ARG A 212 35.68 -4.51 32.52
C ARG A 212 36.61 -5.65 32.09
N THR A 213 36.06 -6.66 31.42
CA THR A 213 36.81 -7.81 30.88
C THR A 213 36.37 -8.11 29.46
N LEU A 214 37.31 -8.62 28.64
CA LEU A 214 37.03 -8.99 27.26
C LEU A 214 35.99 -10.11 27.18
N ALA A 215 36.09 -11.13 28.04
CA ALA A 215 35.13 -12.23 28.07
C ALA A 215 33.73 -11.80 28.57
N GLY A 216 33.66 -10.91 29.58
CA GLY A 216 32.40 -10.32 30.04
C GLY A 216 31.75 -9.38 29.03
N THR A 217 32.42 -9.08 27.92
CA THR A 217 31.90 -8.26 26.83
C THR A 217 31.56 -9.10 25.59
N LEU A 218 32.48 -9.95 25.13
CA LEU A 218 32.31 -10.72 23.89
C LEU A 218 31.32 -11.88 24.01
N LEU A 219 31.29 -12.59 25.15
CA LEU A 219 30.43 -13.78 25.29
C LEU A 219 28.93 -13.42 25.32
N PRO A 220 28.47 -12.38 26.05
CA PRO A 220 27.09 -11.93 25.94
C PRO A 220 26.73 -11.45 24.53
N ASN A 221 27.63 -10.74 23.83
CA ASN A 221 27.39 -10.29 22.46
C ASN A 221 27.20 -11.46 21.48
N LEU A 222 27.87 -12.60 21.68
CA LEU A 222 27.64 -13.79 20.87
C LEU A 222 26.21 -14.33 21.04
N ILE A 223 25.68 -14.28 22.26
CA ILE A 223 24.31 -14.69 22.57
C ILE A 223 23.31 -13.73 21.91
N VAL A 224 23.59 -12.42 21.99
CA VAL A 224 22.81 -11.37 21.32
C VAL A 224 22.74 -11.62 19.80
N LEU A 225 23.88 -11.84 19.14
CA LEU A 225 23.94 -12.10 17.70
C LEU A 225 23.14 -13.35 17.30
N GLY A 226 23.28 -14.44 18.06
CA GLY A 226 22.45 -15.63 17.86
C GLY A 226 20.96 -15.27 17.96
N THR A 227 20.58 -14.49 18.97
CA THR A 227 19.18 -14.14 19.28
C THR A 227 18.52 -13.41 18.14
N VAL A 228 19.19 -12.38 17.64
CA VAL A 228 18.70 -11.64 16.48
C VAL A 228 18.60 -12.55 15.26
N ALA A 229 19.60 -13.41 15.03
CA ALA A 229 19.61 -14.33 13.88
C ALA A 229 18.46 -15.34 13.92
N VAL A 230 18.10 -15.90 15.09
CA VAL A 230 16.96 -16.83 15.20
C VAL A 230 15.63 -16.09 15.14
N GLY A 231 15.50 -14.94 15.81
CA GLY A 231 14.28 -14.12 15.76
C GLY A 231 13.92 -13.73 14.32
N LEU A 232 14.85 -13.07 13.63
CA LEU A 232 14.63 -12.62 12.24
C LEU A 232 14.69 -13.78 11.24
N GLY A 233 15.57 -14.76 11.45
CA GLY A 233 15.68 -15.92 10.57
C GLY A 233 14.42 -16.78 10.57
N SER A 234 13.76 -16.93 11.73
CA SER A 234 12.47 -17.63 11.81
C SER A 234 11.35 -16.84 11.13
N MET A 235 11.35 -15.51 11.23
CA MET A 235 10.41 -14.64 10.51
C MET A 235 10.57 -14.75 8.99
N ALA A 236 11.81 -14.67 8.50
CA ALA A 236 12.12 -14.85 7.09
C ALA A 236 11.79 -16.27 6.60
N ALA A 237 12.06 -17.31 7.39
CA ALA A 237 11.75 -18.70 7.03
C ALA A 237 10.23 -18.98 6.99
N ALA A 238 9.43 -18.26 7.78
CA ALA A 238 7.98 -18.32 7.76
C ALA A 238 7.36 -17.54 6.58
N GLY A 239 8.16 -16.82 5.78
CA GLY A 239 7.67 -15.99 4.69
C GLY A 239 6.90 -14.75 5.15
N VAL A 240 7.06 -14.33 6.41
CA VAL A 240 6.37 -13.14 6.95
C VAL A 240 7.16 -11.89 6.53
N PRO A 241 6.50 -10.89 5.89
CA PRO A 241 7.17 -9.67 5.46
C PRO A 241 7.57 -8.81 6.66
N MET A 242 8.56 -7.96 6.44
CA MET A 242 8.99 -6.96 7.41
C MET A 242 8.07 -5.74 7.36
N TYR A 243 7.33 -5.53 8.44
CA TYR A 243 6.50 -4.33 8.65
C TYR A 243 7.30 -3.20 9.29
N VAL A 244 6.80 -1.97 9.15
CA VAL A 244 7.34 -0.76 9.78
C VAL A 244 7.66 -0.95 11.26
N ILE A 245 6.75 -1.55 12.03
CA ILE A 245 6.93 -1.70 13.48
C ILE A 245 7.89 -2.86 13.81
N THR A 246 7.85 -3.96 13.04
CA THR A 246 8.77 -5.09 13.21
C THR A 246 10.22 -4.75 12.90
N ASN A 247 10.49 -3.63 12.23
CA ASN A 247 11.84 -3.11 12.06
C ASN A 247 12.57 -2.83 13.39
N SER A 248 11.82 -2.59 14.48
CA SER A 248 12.40 -2.41 15.82
C SER A 248 12.76 -3.72 16.54
N LEU A 249 12.28 -4.87 16.04
CA LEU A 249 12.48 -6.19 16.65
C LEU A 249 13.95 -6.54 16.90
N PRO A 250 14.91 -6.30 15.98
CA PRO A 250 16.31 -6.61 16.22
C PRO A 250 16.89 -5.80 17.39
N VAL A 251 16.60 -4.50 17.47
CA VAL A 251 17.05 -3.62 18.56
C VAL A 251 16.52 -4.11 19.91
N ILE A 252 15.27 -4.56 19.94
CA ILE A 252 14.64 -5.11 21.14
C ILE A 252 15.28 -6.42 21.56
N LEU A 253 15.51 -7.34 20.63
CA LEU A 253 16.19 -8.60 20.92
C LEU A 253 17.62 -8.39 21.42
N ILE A 254 18.33 -7.38 20.90
CA ILE A 254 19.66 -6.97 21.38
C ILE A 254 19.59 -6.53 22.85
N GLY A 255 18.62 -5.69 23.20
CA GLY A 255 18.42 -5.22 24.56
C GLY A 255 18.02 -6.32 25.55
N ILE A 256 17.16 -7.26 25.14
CA ILE A 256 16.65 -8.32 26.04
C ILE A 256 17.68 -9.43 26.24
N ALA A 257 18.37 -9.87 25.18
CA ALA A 257 19.28 -11.01 25.25
C ALA A 257 20.48 -10.77 26.20
N VAL A 258 20.86 -9.51 26.45
CA VAL A 258 21.98 -9.20 27.33
C VAL A 258 21.61 -9.30 28.82
N CYS A 259 20.33 -9.13 29.19
CA CYS A 259 19.87 -9.07 30.58
C CYS A 259 20.27 -10.32 31.38
N ASP A 260 19.90 -11.50 30.87
CA ASP A 260 20.18 -12.78 31.53
C ASP A 260 21.68 -13.04 31.69
N SER A 261 22.46 -12.64 30.67
CA SER A 261 23.92 -12.73 30.69
C SER A 261 24.51 -11.85 31.79
N ILE A 262 24.01 -10.64 31.99
CA ILE A 262 24.50 -9.73 33.06
C ILE A 262 24.33 -10.37 34.44
N HIS A 263 23.19 -11.03 34.67
CA HIS A 263 22.88 -11.68 35.93
C HIS A 263 23.79 -12.90 36.19
N ILE A 264 23.97 -13.78 35.20
CA ILE A 264 24.85 -14.95 35.32
C ILE A 264 26.32 -14.54 35.51
N PHE A 265 26.80 -13.57 34.73
CA PHE A 265 28.17 -13.07 34.87
C PHE A 265 28.41 -12.42 36.24
N THR A 266 27.45 -11.63 36.73
CA THR A 266 27.57 -11.02 38.06
C THR A 266 27.70 -12.09 39.14
N GLN A 267 26.83 -13.11 39.12
CA GLN A 267 26.90 -14.20 40.09
C GLN A 267 28.21 -14.99 39.97
N TYR A 268 28.67 -15.29 38.74
CA TYR A 268 29.95 -15.96 38.50
C TYR A 268 31.13 -15.20 39.11
N TYR A 269 31.19 -13.88 38.93
CA TYR A 269 32.24 -13.07 39.52
C TYR A 269 32.09 -12.89 41.04
N GLU A 270 30.87 -12.87 41.57
CA GLU A 270 30.62 -12.85 43.02
C GLU A 270 31.10 -14.15 43.69
N GLU A 271 30.86 -15.31 43.09
CA GLU A 271 31.35 -16.61 43.58
C GLU A 271 32.88 -16.65 43.62
N LEU A 272 33.56 -16.17 42.57
CA LEU A 272 35.01 -16.10 42.51
C LEU A 272 35.61 -15.07 43.48
N ALA A 273 34.92 -13.96 43.73
CA ALA A 273 35.36 -12.94 44.68
C ALA A 273 35.25 -13.44 46.12
N ASN A 274 34.15 -14.12 46.46
CA ASN A 274 33.93 -14.67 47.79
C ASN A 274 34.76 -15.93 48.06
N ASN A 275 35.12 -16.69 47.02
CA ASN A 275 35.90 -17.92 47.13
C ASN A 275 36.98 -17.98 46.03
N PRO A 276 38.13 -17.29 46.22
CA PRO A 276 39.19 -17.20 45.20
C PRO A 276 39.81 -18.54 44.77
N GLU A 277 39.67 -19.58 45.60
CA GLU A 277 40.22 -20.91 45.37
C GLU A 277 39.34 -21.79 44.46
N LEU A 278 38.10 -21.37 44.15
CA LEU A 278 37.20 -22.17 43.32
C LEU A 278 37.78 -22.44 41.93
N SER A 279 37.62 -23.67 41.45
CA SER A 279 37.87 -23.98 40.05
C SER A 279 36.85 -23.23 39.18
N GLY A 280 37.25 -22.80 37.98
CA GLY A 280 36.34 -22.06 37.09
C GLY A 280 35.05 -22.84 36.77
N ARG A 281 35.12 -24.17 36.73
CA ARG A 281 33.95 -25.05 36.53
C ARG A 281 33.03 -25.07 37.75
N GLU A 282 33.58 -25.11 38.96
CA GLU A 282 32.79 -25.03 40.18
C GLU A 282 32.13 -23.66 40.34
N ALA A 283 32.83 -22.58 40.01
CA ALA A 283 32.25 -21.23 40.02
C ALA A 283 31.09 -21.10 39.02
N VAL A 284 31.23 -21.65 37.80
CA VAL A 284 30.11 -21.71 36.83
C VAL A 284 28.95 -22.55 37.38
N ALA A 285 29.22 -23.73 37.95
CA ALA A 285 28.16 -24.58 38.49
C ALA A 285 27.40 -23.91 39.64
N ARG A 286 28.10 -23.22 40.54
CA ARG A 286 27.48 -22.44 41.63
C ARG A 286 26.65 -21.27 41.08
N ALA A 287 27.20 -20.51 40.14
CA ALA A 287 26.49 -19.40 39.51
C ALA A 287 25.20 -19.88 38.81
N MET A 288 25.28 -20.96 38.02
CA MET A 288 24.11 -21.55 37.38
C MET A 288 23.10 -22.08 38.41
N SER A 289 23.56 -22.71 39.49
CA SER A 289 22.66 -23.23 40.54
C SER A 289 21.84 -22.15 41.23
N ALA A 290 22.40 -20.94 41.36
CA ALA A 290 21.72 -19.77 41.88
C ALA A 290 20.82 -19.11 40.82
N MET A 291 21.28 -19.02 39.58
CA MET A 291 20.66 -18.16 38.57
C MET A 291 19.63 -18.84 37.65
N TRP A 292 19.67 -20.17 37.47
CA TRP A 292 18.80 -20.82 36.48
C TRP A 292 17.30 -20.61 36.74
N ARG A 293 16.89 -20.56 38.01
CA ARG A 293 15.48 -20.38 38.41
C ARG A 293 14.96 -18.97 38.12
N PRO A 294 15.57 -17.90 38.68
CA PRO A 294 15.10 -16.56 38.43
C PRO A 294 15.22 -16.20 36.94
N VAL A 295 16.31 -16.57 36.24
CA VAL A 295 16.45 -16.34 34.78
C VAL A 295 15.36 -17.03 33.98
N THR A 296 15.07 -18.31 34.26
CA THR A 296 14.00 -19.02 33.52
C THR A 296 12.64 -18.38 33.76
N LEU A 297 12.36 -17.93 34.98
CA LEU A 297 11.09 -17.27 35.27
C LEU A 297 10.97 -15.97 34.49
N THR A 298 11.99 -15.12 34.54
CA THR A 298 11.96 -13.80 33.91
C THR A 298 11.86 -13.93 32.38
N THR A 299 12.60 -14.85 31.77
CA THR A 299 12.39 -15.20 30.35
C THR A 299 10.96 -15.65 30.07
N LEU A 300 10.42 -16.61 30.82
CA LEU A 300 9.07 -17.13 30.56
C LEU A 300 7.99 -16.07 30.75
N THR A 301 8.15 -15.15 31.70
CA THR A 301 7.25 -14.01 31.85
C THR A 301 7.33 -13.03 30.70
N THR A 302 8.52 -12.79 30.16
CA THR A 302 8.71 -11.95 28.98
C THR A 302 8.08 -12.61 27.75
N VAL A 303 8.31 -13.91 27.54
CA VAL A 303 7.66 -14.70 26.49
C VAL A 303 6.14 -14.65 26.63
N ALA A 304 5.61 -14.79 27.85
CA ALA A 304 4.18 -14.67 28.10
C ALA A 304 3.63 -13.27 27.77
N GLY A 305 4.40 -12.20 28.02
CA GLY A 305 4.04 -10.84 27.61
C GLY A 305 3.94 -10.68 26.08
N PHE A 306 4.94 -11.19 25.34
CA PHE A 306 4.93 -11.14 23.88
C PHE A 306 3.88 -12.05 23.22
N ILE A 307 3.62 -13.23 23.80
CA ILE A 307 2.50 -14.08 23.39
C ILE A 307 1.16 -13.39 23.71
N GLY A 308 1.05 -12.75 24.88
CA GLY A 308 -0.13 -11.97 25.26
C GLY A 308 -0.41 -10.83 24.28
N LEU A 309 0.64 -10.12 23.84
CA LEU A 309 0.55 -9.14 22.76
C LEU A 309 0.00 -9.76 21.48
N SER A 310 0.54 -10.91 21.07
CA SER A 310 0.10 -11.59 19.84
C SER A 310 -1.36 -12.06 19.92
N LEU A 311 -1.79 -12.60 21.07
CA LEU A 311 -3.17 -13.07 21.26
C LEU A 311 -4.18 -11.94 21.40
N ALA A 312 -3.78 -10.80 21.97
CA ALA A 312 -4.66 -9.65 22.18
C ALA A 312 -4.69 -8.71 20.97
N ALA A 313 -3.66 -8.73 20.12
CA ALA A 313 -3.60 -7.88 18.94
C ALA A 313 -4.49 -8.41 17.82
N ALA A 314 -5.34 -7.54 17.28
CA ALA A 314 -6.07 -7.81 16.05
C ALA A 314 -5.20 -7.57 14.80
N LEU A 315 -4.12 -6.80 14.91
CA LEU A 315 -3.30 -6.35 13.78
C LEU A 315 -2.19 -7.37 13.45
N PRO A 316 -2.09 -7.88 12.22
CA PRO A 316 -1.05 -8.85 11.82
C PRO A 316 0.40 -8.44 12.15
N PRO A 317 0.82 -7.16 12.03
CA PRO A 317 2.18 -6.74 12.35
C PRO A 317 2.50 -6.94 13.83
N MET A 318 1.56 -6.63 14.74
CA MET A 318 1.70 -6.82 16.18
C MET A 318 1.70 -8.32 16.56
N GLN A 319 0.89 -9.13 15.87
CA GLN A 319 0.86 -10.59 16.06
C GLN A 319 2.22 -11.22 15.72
N SER A 320 2.74 -10.86 14.53
CA SER A 320 4.05 -11.29 14.06
C SER A 320 5.14 -10.82 15.02
N TYR A 321 5.07 -9.55 15.44
CA TYR A 321 5.99 -8.99 16.42
C TYR A 321 6.07 -9.83 17.70
N GLY A 322 4.91 -10.15 18.28
CA GLY A 322 4.82 -10.97 19.50
C GLY A 322 5.40 -12.37 19.33
N ILE A 323 5.08 -13.06 18.22
CA ILE A 323 5.54 -14.42 17.96
C ILE A 323 7.06 -14.47 17.76
N PHE A 324 7.60 -13.63 16.88
CA PHE A 324 9.03 -13.67 16.55
C PHE A 324 9.91 -13.09 17.67
N ALA A 325 9.41 -12.14 18.45
CA ALA A 325 10.04 -11.74 19.70
C ALA A 325 10.09 -12.91 20.70
N ALA A 326 8.99 -13.62 20.91
CA ALA A 326 8.95 -14.77 21.80
C ALA A 326 9.93 -15.89 21.37
N ILE A 327 10.00 -16.20 20.07
CA ILE A 327 10.96 -17.17 19.53
C ILE A 327 12.41 -16.71 19.79
N GLY A 328 12.72 -15.44 19.51
CA GLY A 328 14.03 -14.86 19.79
C GLY A 328 14.38 -15.00 21.28
N ILE A 329 13.48 -14.63 22.18
CA ILE A 329 13.71 -14.65 23.63
C ILE A 329 13.88 -16.08 24.16
N LEU A 330 13.12 -17.06 23.63
CA LEU A 330 13.32 -18.47 23.95
C LEU A 330 14.71 -18.96 23.48
N ALA A 331 15.18 -18.49 22.33
CA ALA A 331 16.53 -18.79 21.85
C ALA A 331 17.60 -18.15 22.74
N ALA A 332 17.41 -16.89 23.16
CA ALA A 332 18.27 -16.19 24.11
C ALA A 332 18.40 -16.98 25.42
N TRP A 333 17.28 -17.47 25.96
CA TRP A 333 17.25 -18.32 27.15
C TRP A 333 18.00 -19.64 26.95
N ALA A 334 17.79 -20.32 25.82
CA ALA A 334 18.49 -21.55 25.50
C ALA A 334 20.02 -21.34 25.44
N TRP A 335 20.50 -20.29 24.76
CA TRP A 335 21.94 -20.00 24.75
C TRP A 335 22.46 -19.53 26.10
N THR A 336 21.68 -18.76 26.85
CA THR A 336 22.14 -18.27 28.15
C THR A 336 22.25 -19.39 29.20
N LEU A 337 21.38 -20.39 29.14
CA LEU A 337 21.45 -21.54 30.05
C LEU A 337 22.38 -22.67 29.57
N LEU A 338 22.61 -22.82 28.27
CA LEU A 338 23.40 -23.92 27.72
C LEU A 338 24.76 -23.45 27.21
N LEU A 339 24.76 -22.47 26.30
CA LEU A 339 25.96 -22.01 25.61
C LEU A 339 26.85 -21.15 26.53
N LEU A 340 26.28 -20.20 27.27
CA LEU A 340 27.05 -19.31 28.15
C LEU A 340 27.87 -20.06 29.22
N PRO A 341 27.31 -20.98 30.02
CA PRO A 341 28.11 -21.73 31.00
C PRO A 341 29.16 -22.64 30.35
N ALA A 342 28.89 -23.16 29.15
CA ALA A 342 29.88 -23.92 28.38
C ALA A 342 31.07 -23.03 27.98
N LEU A 343 30.79 -21.83 27.47
CA LEU A 343 31.81 -20.84 27.09
C LEU A 343 32.60 -20.34 28.32
N LEU A 344 31.93 -20.05 29.44
CA LEU A 344 32.59 -19.69 30.70
C LEU A 344 33.50 -20.80 31.22
N SER A 345 33.06 -22.06 31.12
CA SER A 345 33.86 -23.23 31.53
C SER A 345 35.08 -23.47 30.64
N LEU A 346 34.98 -23.07 29.36
CA LEU A 346 36.04 -23.18 28.36
C LEU A 346 37.08 -22.06 28.52
N PHE A 347 36.64 -20.80 28.49
CA PHE A 347 37.52 -19.62 28.50
C PHE A 347 37.99 -19.23 29.91
N ARG A 348 37.26 -19.62 30.96
CA ARG A 348 37.60 -19.41 32.37
C ARG A 348 38.08 -17.99 32.68
N PRO A 349 37.31 -16.95 32.32
CA PRO A 349 37.74 -15.59 32.55
C PRO A 349 37.90 -15.34 34.06
N ARG A 350 39.13 -14.99 34.46
CA ARG A 350 39.44 -14.57 35.83
C ARG A 350 39.57 -13.05 35.87
N VAL A 351 38.85 -12.42 36.78
CA VAL A 351 39.14 -11.02 37.16
C VAL A 351 40.38 -11.06 38.04
N LYS A 352 41.34 -10.14 37.84
CA LYS A 352 42.40 -9.95 38.83
C LYS A 352 41.73 -9.60 40.16
N PRO A 353 41.99 -10.32 41.27
CA PRO A 353 41.40 -9.99 42.55
C PRO A 353 41.76 -8.54 42.90
N ALA A 354 40.76 -7.72 43.20
CA ALA A 354 41.02 -6.48 43.90
C ALA A 354 41.62 -6.83 45.27
N PRO A 355 42.65 -6.11 45.73
CA PRO A 355 43.34 -6.45 46.97
C PRO A 355 42.37 -6.49 48.15
N GLU A 356 42.60 -7.46 49.03
CA GLU A 356 41.81 -7.76 50.23
C GLU A 356 41.45 -6.49 51.01
N THR A 357 40.15 -6.24 51.17
CA THR A 357 39.53 -5.64 52.36
C THR A 357 38.03 -5.57 52.14
N HIS A 358 37.25 -5.84 53.19
CA HIS A 358 35.79 -5.76 53.28
C HIS A 358 35.17 -4.35 53.01
N LYS A 359 35.81 -3.51 52.19
CA LYS A 359 35.37 -2.16 51.80
C LYS A 359 35.56 -1.95 50.29
N ALA A 360 34.78 -2.65 49.47
CA ALA A 360 34.74 -2.40 48.02
C ALA A 360 33.97 -1.09 47.71
N THR A 361 34.58 0.06 48.01
CA THR A 361 34.02 1.42 47.85
C THR A 361 34.51 2.15 46.58
N HIS A 362 34.76 1.46 45.47
CA HIS A 362 35.47 2.08 44.31
C HIS A 362 34.73 2.12 42.96
N GLY A 363 33.40 1.95 42.93
CA GLY A 363 32.58 2.22 41.74
C GLY A 363 31.56 3.34 41.99
N ILE A 364 31.37 4.26 41.03
CA ILE A 364 30.32 5.29 41.07
C ILE A 364 28.94 4.62 41.21
N ALA A 365 28.67 3.58 40.42
CA ALA A 365 27.45 2.79 40.49
C ALA A 365 27.21 2.19 41.89
N THR A 366 28.24 1.60 42.52
CA THR A 366 28.14 1.05 43.89
C THR A 366 27.81 2.15 44.91
N LYS A 367 28.44 3.33 44.81
CA LYS A 367 28.15 4.47 45.70
C LYS A 367 26.70 4.94 45.58
N ILE A 368 26.20 5.07 44.36
CA ILE A 368 24.80 5.46 44.09
C ILE A 368 23.85 4.44 44.73
N MET A 369 24.09 3.15 44.53
CA MET A 369 23.23 2.11 45.09
C MET A 369 23.32 2.03 46.61
N THR A 370 24.51 2.13 47.21
CA THR A 370 24.66 2.16 48.68
C THR A 370 23.90 3.35 49.30
N ALA A 371 24.01 4.54 48.70
CA ALA A 371 23.28 5.72 49.16
C ALA A 371 21.75 5.52 49.05
N SER A 372 21.29 4.98 47.92
CA SER A 372 19.88 4.67 47.68
C SER A 372 19.34 3.67 48.69
N GLY A 373 20.09 2.60 49.01
CA GLY A 373 19.70 1.60 50.01
C GLY A 373 19.60 2.19 51.42
N GLY A 374 20.51 3.10 51.78
CA GLY A 374 20.46 3.82 53.05
C GLY A 374 19.21 4.70 53.20
N ILE A 375 18.78 5.36 52.12
CA ILE A 375 17.55 6.17 52.11
C ILE A 375 16.32 5.27 52.27
N VAL A 376 16.24 4.17 51.49
CA VAL A 376 15.11 3.23 51.51
C VAL A 376 14.97 2.56 52.88
N ALA A 377 16.08 2.20 53.53
CA ALA A 377 16.06 1.62 54.87
C ALA A 377 15.65 2.63 55.95
N ARG A 378 15.99 3.92 55.81
CA ARG A 378 15.76 4.95 56.83
C ARG A 378 14.38 5.62 56.73
N TYR A 379 13.82 5.75 55.54
CA TYR A 379 12.58 6.51 55.30
C TYR A 379 11.49 5.74 54.52
N PRO A 380 11.12 4.50 54.92
CA PRO A 380 10.20 3.68 54.14
C PRO A 380 8.78 4.26 54.02
N SER A 381 8.23 4.88 55.07
CA SER A 381 6.88 5.48 55.04
C SER A 381 6.79 6.71 54.14
N GLN A 382 7.84 7.54 54.11
CA GLN A 382 7.90 8.73 53.26
C GLN A 382 7.98 8.35 51.78
N ILE A 383 8.73 7.31 51.45
CA ILE A 383 8.79 6.76 50.08
C ILE A 383 7.42 6.27 49.65
N LEU A 384 6.72 5.50 50.49
CA LEU A 384 5.37 5.02 50.16
C LEU A 384 4.37 6.17 49.99
N MET A 385 4.47 7.24 50.80
CA MET A 385 3.65 8.44 50.63
C MET A 385 3.95 9.17 49.31
N ALA A 386 5.22 9.35 48.98
CA ALA A 386 5.64 9.96 47.71
C ALA A 386 5.15 9.14 46.50
N THR A 387 5.27 7.82 46.56
CA THR A 387 4.77 6.91 45.51
C THR A 387 3.25 6.95 45.40
N THR A 388 2.54 7.07 46.52
CA THR A 388 1.07 7.23 46.51
C THR A 388 0.66 8.56 45.89
N LEU A 389 1.36 9.66 46.19
CA LEU A 389 1.12 10.95 45.55
C LEU A 389 1.39 10.88 44.04
N LEU A 390 2.49 10.26 43.64
CA LEU A 390 2.85 10.08 42.24
C LEU A 390 1.83 9.19 41.51
N LEU A 391 1.26 8.18 42.19
CA LEU A 391 0.17 7.36 41.68
C LEU A 391 -1.07 8.21 41.34
N VAL A 392 -1.47 9.11 42.24
CA VAL A 392 -2.63 10.00 42.01
C VAL A 392 -2.41 10.92 40.81
N ILE A 393 -1.20 11.49 40.70
CA ILE A 393 -0.82 12.30 39.53
C ILE A 393 -0.88 11.44 38.25
N ALA A 394 -0.35 10.22 38.30
CA ALA A 394 -0.33 9.33 37.16
C ALA A 394 -1.73 8.92 36.69
N VAL A 395 -2.65 8.65 37.62
CA VAL A 395 -4.07 8.41 37.31
C VAL A 395 -4.69 9.63 36.63
N GLY A 396 -4.39 10.85 37.10
CA GLY A 396 -4.87 12.08 36.49
C GLY A 396 -4.42 12.25 35.03
N GLY A 397 -3.14 11.98 34.73
CA GLY A 397 -2.63 12.01 33.36
C GLY A 397 -3.26 10.92 32.48
N ALA A 398 -3.38 9.69 33.00
CA ALA A 398 -3.93 8.56 32.26
C ALA A 398 -5.38 8.77 31.77
N THR A 399 -6.18 9.57 32.50
CA THR A 399 -7.55 9.91 32.06
C THR A 399 -7.63 10.85 30.86
N ARG A 400 -6.49 11.45 30.47
CA ARG A 400 -6.39 12.38 29.32
C ARG A 400 -5.78 11.71 28.09
N VAL A 401 -5.58 10.39 28.12
CA VAL A 401 -4.98 9.68 27.00
C VAL A 401 -6.00 9.57 25.88
N GLU A 402 -5.55 9.96 24.69
CA GLU A 402 -6.32 9.93 23.47
C GLU A 402 -5.84 8.80 22.54
N PHE A 403 -6.79 8.22 21.81
CA PHE A 403 -6.51 7.25 20.76
C PHE A 403 -6.57 7.98 19.42
N ASN A 404 -5.53 7.79 18.62
CA ASN A 404 -5.45 8.36 17.29
C ASN A 404 -4.34 7.65 16.50
N ASP A 405 -4.42 7.72 15.17
CA ASP A 405 -3.33 7.35 14.30
C ASP A 405 -3.39 8.23 13.04
N GLN A 406 -2.25 8.85 12.71
CA GLN A 406 -2.10 9.63 11.48
C GLN A 406 -0.75 9.29 10.86
N ARG A 407 -0.77 8.67 9.68
CA ARG A 407 0.45 8.09 9.11
C ARG A 407 1.43 9.18 8.68
N ILE A 408 0.94 10.23 8.03
CA ILE A 408 1.77 11.31 7.47
C ILE A 408 2.11 12.35 8.55
N HIS A 409 1.13 12.77 9.35
CA HIS A 409 1.36 13.75 10.43
C HIS A 409 2.27 13.25 11.55
N SER A 410 2.50 11.94 11.64
CA SER A 410 3.51 11.40 12.54
C SER A 410 4.93 11.83 12.12
N PHE A 411 5.24 11.95 10.81
CA PHE A 411 6.59 12.26 10.31
C PHE A 411 7.15 13.57 10.89
N GLN A 412 8.48 13.75 10.94
CA GLN A 412 9.03 15.02 11.43
C GLN A 412 8.58 16.19 10.53
N GLU A 413 8.36 17.38 11.11
CA GLU A 413 7.80 18.54 10.41
C GLU A 413 8.60 18.97 9.17
N GLN A 414 9.89 18.63 9.11
CA GLN A 414 10.80 18.98 8.01
C GLN A 414 10.89 17.91 6.92
N GLU A 415 10.22 16.76 7.07
CA GLU A 415 10.31 15.67 6.10
C GLU A 415 9.59 16.05 4.80
N PRO A 416 10.22 15.84 3.61
CA PRO A 416 9.68 16.30 2.33
C PRO A 416 8.26 15.81 2.06
N LEU A 417 7.97 14.56 2.38
CA LEU A 417 6.65 13.95 2.18
C LEU A 417 5.55 14.62 3.04
N ARG A 418 5.87 14.98 4.28
CA ARG A 418 4.92 15.68 5.17
C ARG A 418 4.67 17.11 4.70
N VAL A 419 5.72 17.79 4.21
CA VAL A 419 5.60 19.13 3.63
C VAL A 419 4.77 19.07 2.34
N ALA A 420 5.03 18.08 1.48
CA ALA A 420 4.28 17.87 0.23
C ALA A 420 2.79 17.63 0.50
N ASP A 421 2.45 16.69 1.38
CA ASP A 421 1.06 16.40 1.75
C ASP A 421 0.35 17.63 2.34
N GLY A 422 1.03 18.38 3.21
CA GLY A 422 0.50 19.62 3.79
C GLY A 422 0.23 20.71 2.75
N ILE A 423 1.09 20.86 1.74
CA ILE A 423 0.90 21.83 0.65
C ILE A 423 -0.28 21.42 -0.25
N ILE A 424 -0.39 20.13 -0.57
CA ILE A 424 -1.49 19.63 -1.40
C ILE A 424 -2.83 19.82 -0.67
N ASN A 425 -2.94 19.37 0.58
CA ASN A 425 -4.18 19.51 1.35
C ASN A 425 -4.55 20.98 1.68
N GLN A 426 -3.63 21.94 1.57
CA GLN A 426 -3.94 23.37 1.69
C GLN A 426 -4.56 23.98 0.42
N ARG A 427 -4.21 23.46 -0.77
CA ARG A 427 -4.61 24.01 -2.07
C ARG A 427 -5.75 23.24 -2.75
N PHE A 428 -5.87 21.95 -2.43
CA PHE A 428 -6.87 21.03 -2.99
C PHE A 428 -7.95 20.68 -1.96
N ASP A 429 -9.03 20.04 -2.41
CA ASP A 429 -10.16 19.67 -1.55
C ASP A 429 -9.87 18.42 -0.70
N GLY A 430 -8.78 17.70 -0.98
CA GLY A 430 -8.23 16.70 -0.07
C GLY A 430 -7.61 15.51 -0.78
N THR A 431 -6.61 14.87 -0.17
CA THR A 431 -5.94 13.66 -0.68
C THR A 431 -6.39 12.38 0.01
N TYR A 432 -7.31 12.48 0.98
CA TYR A 432 -7.82 11.35 1.74
C TYR A 432 -9.25 11.02 1.28
N TYR A 433 -9.48 9.77 0.86
CA TYR A 433 -10.73 9.36 0.25
C TYR A 433 -11.62 8.54 1.19
N LEU A 434 -12.88 8.94 1.28
CA LEU A 434 -13.98 8.19 1.88
C LEU A 434 -14.93 7.77 0.77
N ASP A 435 -14.82 6.52 0.37
CA ASP A 435 -15.51 5.99 -0.80
C ASP A 435 -16.82 5.30 -0.42
N VAL A 436 -17.78 5.33 -1.33
CA VAL A 436 -19.04 4.58 -1.26
C VAL A 436 -19.21 3.80 -2.54
N ALA A 437 -19.25 2.47 -2.42
CA ALA A 437 -19.60 1.59 -3.52
C ALA A 437 -21.12 1.38 -3.54
N ILE A 438 -21.71 1.55 -4.70
CA ILE A 438 -23.14 1.51 -4.94
C ILE A 438 -23.45 0.33 -5.86
N GLU A 439 -24.50 -0.41 -5.56
CA GLU A 439 -24.91 -1.60 -6.30
C GLU A 439 -26.42 -1.56 -6.60
N THR A 440 -26.80 -1.81 -7.84
CA THR A 440 -28.18 -2.00 -8.29
C THR A 440 -28.48 -3.48 -8.61
N PRO A 441 -29.76 -3.89 -8.65
CA PRO A 441 -30.13 -5.30 -8.83
C PRO A 441 -30.00 -5.81 -10.27
N GLN A 442 -30.16 -4.95 -11.30
CA GLN A 442 -30.07 -5.33 -12.71
C GLN A 442 -28.99 -4.53 -13.44
N PRO A 443 -28.39 -5.08 -14.51
CA PRO A 443 -27.57 -4.31 -15.45
C PRO A 443 -28.34 -3.10 -16.00
N GLU A 444 -27.63 -2.03 -16.33
CA GLU A 444 -28.17 -0.77 -16.87
C GLU A 444 -29.10 0.04 -15.95
N ASP A 445 -29.35 -0.42 -14.71
CA ASP A 445 -30.17 0.31 -13.73
C ASP A 445 -29.58 1.69 -13.36
N LEU A 446 -28.27 1.93 -13.56
CA LEU A 446 -27.68 3.26 -13.37
C LEU A 446 -28.15 4.30 -14.39
N PHE A 447 -28.73 3.90 -15.52
CA PHE A 447 -29.35 4.85 -16.46
C PHE A 447 -30.69 5.39 -15.95
N LEU A 448 -31.28 4.79 -14.90
CA LEU A 448 -32.53 5.27 -14.33
C LEU A 448 -32.29 6.59 -13.58
N PRO A 449 -32.98 7.70 -13.96
CA PRO A 449 -32.78 8.99 -13.31
C PRO A 449 -33.06 8.98 -11.80
N GLU A 450 -33.94 8.10 -11.32
CA GLU A 450 -34.20 7.94 -9.89
C GLU A 450 -33.00 7.43 -9.10
N ASN A 451 -32.19 6.54 -9.69
CA ASN A 451 -30.97 6.03 -9.08
C ASN A 451 -29.90 7.13 -9.05
N LEU A 452 -29.68 7.83 -10.17
CA LEU A 452 -28.73 8.94 -10.24
C LEU A 452 -29.09 10.09 -9.28
N ARG A 453 -30.37 10.44 -9.14
CA ARG A 453 -30.80 11.46 -8.16
C ARG A 453 -30.57 11.02 -6.71
N ARG A 454 -30.61 9.72 -6.41
CA ARG A 454 -30.21 9.20 -5.09
C ARG A 454 -28.72 9.34 -4.86
N ILE A 455 -27.90 9.06 -5.88
CA ILE A 455 -26.44 9.29 -5.84
C ILE A 455 -26.13 10.78 -5.62
N GLU A 456 -26.82 11.66 -6.35
CA GLU A 456 -26.70 13.12 -6.18
C GLU A 456 -27.09 13.57 -4.76
N ALA A 457 -28.17 12.99 -4.20
CA ALA A 457 -28.58 13.28 -2.83
C ALA A 457 -27.55 12.80 -1.80
N LEU A 458 -26.88 11.67 -2.04
CA LEU A 458 -25.76 11.20 -1.23
C LEU A 458 -24.58 12.18 -1.31
N GLN A 459 -24.17 12.61 -2.51
CA GLN A 459 -23.12 13.63 -2.69
C GLN A 459 -23.45 14.92 -1.94
N THR A 460 -24.65 15.45 -2.15
CA THR A 460 -25.14 16.66 -1.47
C THR A 460 -25.12 16.50 0.06
N TRP A 461 -25.50 15.33 0.56
CA TRP A 461 -25.47 15.03 1.98
C TRP A 461 -24.03 14.97 2.52
N MET A 462 -23.11 14.36 1.76
CA MET A 462 -21.70 14.24 2.13
C MET A 462 -21.04 15.63 2.21
N GLU A 463 -21.23 16.48 1.20
CA GLU A 463 -20.67 17.84 1.13
C GLU A 463 -21.22 18.80 2.20
N GLN A 464 -22.39 18.50 2.77
CA GLN A 464 -22.93 19.26 3.91
C GLN A 464 -22.25 18.89 5.25
N ARG A 465 -21.46 17.82 5.30
CA ARG A 465 -20.75 17.40 6.51
C ARG A 465 -19.44 18.15 6.65
N GLU A 466 -19.22 18.70 7.85
CA GLU A 466 -17.93 19.27 8.22
C GLU A 466 -16.84 18.20 8.09
N GLY A 467 -15.79 18.49 7.31
CA GLY A 467 -14.67 17.59 7.05
C GLY A 467 -14.64 16.94 5.66
N ILE A 468 -15.77 16.91 4.93
CA ILE A 468 -15.82 16.53 3.52
C ILE A 468 -15.89 17.81 2.69
N TYR A 469 -14.92 18.01 1.80
CA TYR A 469 -14.78 19.26 1.05
C TYR A 469 -15.32 19.18 -0.37
N ASN A 470 -15.28 17.99 -0.97
CA ASN A 470 -15.75 17.76 -2.33
C ASN A 470 -16.17 16.30 -2.50
N THR A 471 -17.03 16.03 -3.47
CA THR A 471 -17.36 14.68 -3.90
C THR A 471 -17.27 14.54 -5.42
N THR A 472 -17.00 13.33 -5.90
CA THR A 472 -17.05 12.99 -7.32
C THR A 472 -17.82 11.70 -7.53
N SER A 473 -18.66 11.68 -8.57
CA SER A 473 -19.33 10.48 -9.07
C SER A 473 -19.68 10.59 -10.55
N ILE A 474 -20.20 9.51 -11.11
CA ILE A 474 -20.73 9.47 -12.47
C ILE A 474 -21.84 10.53 -12.75
N VAL A 475 -22.53 10.99 -11.71
CA VAL A 475 -23.58 12.03 -11.83
C VAL A 475 -23.00 13.33 -12.38
N ASP A 476 -21.79 13.69 -11.96
CA ASP A 476 -21.15 14.94 -12.34
C ASP A 476 -20.81 14.95 -13.84
N TYR A 477 -20.32 13.82 -14.36
CA TYR A 477 -20.08 13.63 -15.80
C TYR A 477 -21.40 13.68 -16.60
N ILE A 478 -22.47 13.05 -16.11
CA ILE A 478 -23.77 13.08 -16.78
C ILE A 478 -24.33 14.50 -16.87
N LYS A 479 -24.21 15.30 -15.80
CA LYS A 479 -24.61 16.71 -15.80
C LYS A 479 -23.77 17.54 -16.77
N GLN A 480 -22.45 17.32 -16.80
CA GLN A 480 -21.58 18.00 -17.75
C GLN A 480 -21.94 17.66 -19.20
N MET A 481 -22.14 16.38 -19.52
CA MET A 481 -22.55 15.94 -20.85
C MET A 481 -23.92 16.54 -21.23
N HIS A 482 -24.85 16.60 -20.28
CA HIS A 482 -26.17 17.21 -20.50
C HIS A 482 -26.04 18.69 -20.86
N GLN A 483 -25.25 19.46 -20.10
CA GLN A 483 -24.98 20.86 -20.38
C GLN A 483 -24.26 21.05 -21.72
N ALA A 484 -23.24 20.25 -22.01
CA ALA A 484 -22.48 20.32 -23.26
C ALA A 484 -23.39 20.11 -24.48
N LEU A 485 -24.31 19.14 -24.42
CA LEU A 485 -25.26 18.87 -25.51
C LEU A 485 -26.33 19.96 -25.70
N HIS A 486 -26.42 20.90 -24.77
CA HIS A 486 -27.28 22.09 -24.84
C HIS A 486 -26.45 23.36 -25.01
N GLU A 487 -25.40 23.30 -25.85
CA GLU A 487 -24.56 24.45 -26.21
C GLU A 487 -23.88 25.11 -25.00
N GLY A 488 -23.65 24.34 -23.94
CA GLY A 488 -23.03 24.82 -22.71
C GLY A 488 -23.95 25.61 -21.79
N ASP A 489 -25.27 25.65 -22.04
CA ASP A 489 -26.24 26.40 -21.22
C ASP A 489 -26.26 25.86 -19.76
N PRO A 490 -25.84 26.65 -18.76
CA PRO A 490 -25.81 26.22 -17.37
C PRO A 490 -27.15 25.76 -16.81
N ALA A 491 -28.28 26.15 -17.42
CA ALA A 491 -29.61 25.68 -17.03
C ALA A 491 -29.78 24.16 -17.22
N TYR A 492 -28.94 23.53 -18.04
CA TYR A 492 -28.95 22.09 -18.34
C TYR A 492 -27.90 21.31 -17.55
N HIS A 493 -27.21 21.93 -16.59
CA HIS A 493 -26.32 21.23 -15.65
C HIS A 493 -27.13 20.45 -14.60
N ALA A 494 -27.91 19.47 -15.05
CA ALA A 494 -28.84 18.67 -14.26
C ALA A 494 -28.94 17.24 -14.81
N ILE A 495 -29.45 16.30 -14.02
CA ILE A 495 -29.67 14.93 -14.50
C ILE A 495 -30.86 14.92 -15.47
N PRO A 496 -30.73 14.34 -16.69
CA PRO A 496 -31.86 14.19 -17.60
C PRO A 496 -32.96 13.28 -17.05
N ASP A 497 -34.22 13.57 -17.40
CA ASP A 497 -35.37 12.77 -16.95
C ASP A 497 -35.62 11.49 -17.76
N ASP A 498 -34.91 11.30 -18.89
CA ASP A 498 -35.09 10.18 -19.82
C ASP A 498 -33.91 9.19 -19.73
N PRO A 499 -34.14 7.93 -19.31
CA PRO A 499 -33.09 6.91 -19.26
C PRO A 499 -32.40 6.66 -20.60
N ALA A 500 -33.13 6.72 -21.71
CA ALA A 500 -32.56 6.48 -23.04
C ALA A 500 -31.63 7.63 -23.48
N LEU A 501 -31.87 8.83 -22.96
CA LEU A 501 -31.03 10.00 -23.20
C LEU A 501 -29.70 9.87 -22.44
N ILE A 502 -29.74 9.41 -21.18
CA ILE A 502 -28.53 9.16 -20.37
C ILE A 502 -27.65 8.10 -21.04
N ALA A 503 -28.24 6.98 -21.48
CA ALA A 503 -27.53 5.96 -22.24
C ALA A 503 -26.83 6.52 -23.50
N GLN A 504 -27.51 7.40 -24.24
CA GLN A 504 -26.94 8.02 -25.44
C GLN A 504 -25.82 9.02 -25.15
N TYR A 505 -25.73 9.56 -23.94
CA TYR A 505 -24.61 10.42 -23.54
C TYR A 505 -23.33 9.59 -23.40
N PHE A 506 -23.41 8.42 -22.76
CA PHE A 506 -22.29 7.48 -22.70
C PHE A 506 -21.88 6.99 -24.08
N LEU A 507 -22.84 6.67 -24.95
CA LEU A 507 -22.54 6.27 -26.32
C LEU A 507 -21.82 7.38 -27.09
N LEU A 508 -22.30 8.62 -26.97
CA LEU A 508 -21.66 9.79 -27.58
C LEU A 508 -20.25 10.03 -27.05
N TYR A 509 -20.05 9.85 -25.75
CA TYR A 509 -18.74 9.93 -25.15
C TYR A 509 -17.82 8.85 -25.72
N SER A 510 -18.26 7.59 -25.76
CA SER A 510 -17.47 6.46 -26.29
C SER A 510 -17.11 6.56 -27.79
N ALA A 511 -17.69 7.53 -28.50
CA ALA A 511 -17.36 7.79 -29.90
C ALA A 511 -16.07 8.61 -30.08
N SER A 512 -15.63 9.30 -29.03
CA SER A 512 -14.45 10.21 -29.02
C SER A 512 -13.59 10.08 -27.75
N GLY A 513 -14.10 9.43 -26.71
CA GLY A 513 -13.41 9.12 -25.46
C GLY A 513 -12.81 7.71 -25.48
N ASP A 514 -11.98 7.42 -24.48
CA ASP A 514 -11.39 6.08 -24.35
C ASP A 514 -12.39 5.16 -23.62
N PRO A 515 -12.37 3.84 -23.91
CA PRO A 515 -13.29 2.89 -23.27
C PRO A 515 -13.21 2.86 -21.73
N ASP A 516 -12.06 3.24 -21.17
CA ASP A 516 -11.74 3.10 -19.74
C ASP A 516 -11.92 4.42 -18.96
N ASP A 517 -12.31 5.53 -19.63
CA ASP A 517 -12.42 6.89 -19.03
C ASP A 517 -13.40 6.99 -17.83
N PHE A 518 -14.27 6.00 -17.63
CA PHE A 518 -15.23 5.94 -16.52
C PHE A 518 -15.02 4.72 -15.60
N GLU A 519 -13.92 3.99 -15.73
CA GLU A 519 -13.71 2.74 -14.98
C GLU A 519 -13.65 2.98 -13.46
N GLU A 520 -13.18 4.15 -13.02
CA GLU A 520 -13.14 4.52 -11.59
C GLU A 520 -14.52 4.86 -11.01
N GLU A 521 -15.50 5.22 -11.84
CA GLU A 521 -16.82 5.71 -11.42
C GLU A 521 -17.93 4.68 -11.61
N ILE A 522 -17.86 3.84 -12.64
CA ILE A 522 -18.90 2.87 -12.97
C ILE A 522 -18.33 1.55 -13.45
N ASP A 523 -19.06 0.49 -13.15
CA ASP A 523 -18.73 -0.82 -13.69
C ASP A 523 -19.24 -1.02 -15.13
N TYR A 524 -18.66 -2.00 -15.80
CA TYR A 524 -18.89 -2.27 -17.21
C TYR A 524 -20.37 -2.53 -17.59
N ASP A 525 -21.14 -3.08 -16.64
CA ASP A 525 -22.56 -3.41 -16.80
C ASP A 525 -23.51 -2.26 -16.42
N TYR A 526 -22.98 -1.10 -16.01
CA TYR A 526 -23.74 0.03 -15.47
C TYR A 526 -24.68 -0.39 -14.31
N ARG A 527 -24.17 -1.28 -13.45
CA ARG A 527 -24.84 -1.85 -12.27
C ARG A 527 -24.22 -1.33 -10.97
N GLN A 528 -22.93 -1.04 -10.99
CA GLN A 528 -22.20 -0.55 -9.82
C GLN A 528 -21.63 0.81 -10.12
N ALA A 529 -21.74 1.71 -9.14
CA ALA A 529 -21.18 3.04 -9.20
C ALA A 529 -20.31 3.30 -7.98
N HIS A 530 -19.37 4.21 -8.13
CA HIS A 530 -18.46 4.64 -7.10
C HIS A 530 -18.65 6.14 -6.85
N VAL A 531 -18.76 6.49 -5.57
CA VAL A 531 -18.83 7.87 -5.09
C VAL A 531 -17.65 8.11 -4.17
N ARG A 532 -16.82 9.08 -4.52
CA ARG A 532 -15.62 9.43 -3.75
C ARG A 532 -15.84 10.72 -3.00
N GLY A 533 -15.65 10.70 -1.68
CA GLY A 533 -15.61 11.90 -0.83
C GLY A 533 -14.18 12.28 -0.47
N GLN A 534 -13.83 13.56 -0.57
CA GLN A 534 -12.48 14.06 -0.30
C GLN A 534 -12.38 14.76 1.06
N LEU A 535 -11.37 14.35 1.83
CA LEU A 535 -11.01 14.87 3.14
C LEU A 535 -9.57 15.40 3.10
N ARG A 536 -9.30 16.45 3.89
CA ARG A 536 -7.97 17.05 4.04
C ARG A 536 -7.14 16.46 5.17
N GLU A 537 -7.75 15.60 5.99
CA GLU A 537 -7.11 14.99 7.15
C GLU A 537 -7.67 13.57 7.41
N ASP A 538 -6.83 12.72 7.99
CA ASP A 538 -7.12 11.33 8.34
C ASP A 538 -7.28 11.10 9.85
N ASN A 539 -7.36 12.17 10.65
CA ASN A 539 -7.45 12.08 12.11
C ASN A 539 -8.68 11.27 12.54
N PHE A 540 -8.44 10.15 13.23
CA PHE A 540 -9.50 9.23 13.64
C PHE A 540 -10.62 9.91 14.45
N GLN A 541 -10.29 10.86 15.34
CA GLN A 541 -11.29 11.55 16.15
C GLN A 541 -12.23 12.44 15.33
N ASN A 542 -11.72 13.02 14.24
CA ASN A 542 -12.49 13.90 13.36
C ASN A 542 -13.27 13.10 12.33
N VAL A 543 -12.70 11.97 11.89
CA VAL A 543 -13.23 11.12 10.83
C VAL A 543 -14.23 10.08 11.33
N GLU A 544 -14.09 9.57 12.56
CA GLU A 544 -15.04 8.60 13.14
C GLU A 544 -16.50 9.08 13.11
N PRO A 545 -16.83 10.33 13.54
CA PRO A 545 -18.18 10.86 13.45
C PRO A 545 -18.71 10.90 12.00
N ILE A 546 -17.85 11.24 11.04
CA ILE A 546 -18.19 11.31 9.62
C ILE A 546 -18.57 9.92 9.11
N VAL A 547 -17.71 8.92 9.31
CA VAL A 547 -17.94 7.52 8.89
C VAL A 547 -19.19 6.94 9.54
N LEU A 548 -19.39 7.16 10.83
CA LEU A 548 -20.60 6.70 11.54
C LEU A 548 -21.87 7.33 10.98
N SER A 549 -21.85 8.64 10.73
CA SER A 549 -23.00 9.34 10.17
C SER A 549 -23.29 8.92 8.73
N LEU A 550 -22.26 8.60 7.94
CA LEU A 550 -22.40 8.09 6.58
C LEU A 550 -23.04 6.71 6.58
N LYS A 551 -22.53 5.79 7.41
CA LYS A 551 -23.12 4.45 7.56
C LYS A 551 -24.58 4.53 8.00
N GLN A 552 -24.90 5.42 8.94
CA GLN A 552 -26.29 5.66 9.36
C GLN A 552 -27.16 6.18 8.21
N TYR A 553 -26.70 7.19 7.45
CA TYR A 553 -27.45 7.72 6.31
C TYR A 553 -27.66 6.67 5.22
N LEU A 554 -26.64 5.86 4.95
CA LEU A 554 -26.72 4.76 4.00
C LEU A 554 -27.82 3.77 4.42
N ASP A 555 -27.86 3.38 5.69
CA ASP A 555 -28.84 2.41 6.20
C ASP A 555 -30.27 2.98 6.32
N GLU A 556 -30.42 4.24 6.72
CA GLU A 556 -31.73 4.84 7.04
C GLU A 556 -32.42 5.49 5.83
N GLU A 557 -31.67 6.12 4.93
CA GLU A 557 -32.21 6.97 3.86
C GLU A 557 -31.83 6.51 2.45
N PHE A 558 -30.60 6.03 2.24
CA PHE A 558 -30.12 5.65 0.91
C PHE A 558 -30.55 4.24 0.49
N ASN A 559 -30.33 3.24 1.35
CA ASN A 559 -30.49 1.83 1.02
C ASN A 559 -31.96 1.45 0.78
N SER A 560 -32.23 0.84 -0.37
CA SER A 560 -33.56 0.36 -0.75
C SER A 560 -33.46 -0.96 -1.55
N PRO A 561 -34.59 -1.61 -1.88
CA PRO A 561 -34.56 -2.78 -2.76
C PRO A 561 -34.03 -2.49 -4.18
N ALA A 562 -34.07 -1.23 -4.64
CA ALA A 562 -33.64 -0.83 -5.98
C ALA A 562 -32.17 -0.39 -6.05
N ILE A 563 -31.57 0.03 -4.94
CA ILE A 563 -30.20 0.53 -4.89
C ILE A 563 -29.65 0.38 -3.48
N ARG A 564 -28.39 -0.07 -3.37
CA ARG A 564 -27.67 -0.21 -2.10
C ARG A 564 -26.33 0.51 -2.18
N GLY A 565 -25.87 1.05 -1.07
CA GLY A 565 -24.57 1.70 -0.93
C GLY A 565 -23.88 1.22 0.35
N ASN A 566 -22.58 0.97 0.25
CA ASN A 566 -21.73 0.61 1.38
C ASN A 566 -20.47 1.47 1.37
N SER A 567 -20.09 1.97 2.54
CA SER A 567 -18.83 2.70 2.72
C SER A 567 -17.63 1.76 2.58
N THR A 568 -16.56 2.25 1.96
CA THR A 568 -15.32 1.54 1.66
C THR A 568 -14.14 2.54 1.59
N GLY A 569 -12.99 2.11 1.06
CA GLY A 569 -11.80 2.94 0.89
C GLY A 569 -10.90 3.02 2.12
N ALA A 570 -9.81 3.76 2.00
CA ALA A 570 -8.73 3.77 3.00
C ALA A 570 -9.17 4.30 4.36
N ILE A 571 -10.08 5.28 4.37
CA ILE A 571 -10.64 5.87 5.59
C ILE A 571 -11.55 4.86 6.33
N ASP A 572 -12.46 4.17 5.64
CA ASP A 572 -13.32 3.18 6.31
C ASP A 572 -12.49 1.97 6.79
N LEU A 573 -11.48 1.58 6.02
CA LEU A 573 -10.52 0.57 6.44
C LEU A 573 -9.85 1.01 7.74
N SER A 574 -9.26 2.22 7.78
CA SER A 574 -8.65 2.83 8.97
C SER A 574 -9.57 2.81 10.18
N TYR A 575 -10.83 3.21 9.98
CA TYR A 575 -11.85 3.15 11.03
C TYR A 575 -12.05 1.74 11.60
N SER A 576 -12.12 0.72 10.72
CA SER A 576 -12.43 -0.65 11.11
C SER A 576 -11.43 -1.29 12.08
N TRP A 577 -10.14 -0.92 11.99
CA TRP A 577 -9.08 -1.47 12.85
C TRP A 577 -8.63 -0.54 13.98
N LEU A 578 -8.81 0.79 13.84
CA LEU A 578 -8.57 1.74 14.94
C LEU A 578 -9.66 1.69 16.02
N LYS A 579 -10.93 1.51 15.65
CA LYS A 579 -12.04 1.40 16.61
C LYS A 579 -11.81 0.33 17.70
N PRO A 580 -11.40 -0.91 17.39
CA PRO A 580 -11.14 -1.93 18.41
C PRO A 580 -9.79 -1.73 19.13
N LEU A 581 -8.88 -0.86 18.65
CA LEU A 581 -7.52 -0.72 19.19
C LEU A 581 -7.50 -0.39 20.68
N ALA A 582 -8.39 0.49 21.14
CA ALA A 582 -8.49 0.88 22.54
C ALA A 582 -8.85 -0.31 23.45
N GLY A 583 -9.89 -1.05 23.07
CA GLY A 583 -10.33 -2.25 23.78
C GLY A 583 -9.26 -3.34 23.80
N ASN A 584 -8.60 -3.57 22.66
CA ASN A 584 -7.54 -4.56 22.51
C ASN A 584 -6.31 -4.23 23.35
N THR A 585 -5.89 -2.96 23.35
CA THR A 585 -4.75 -2.48 24.17
C THR A 585 -5.04 -2.66 25.66
N ALA A 586 -6.23 -2.28 26.11
CA ALA A 586 -6.64 -2.45 27.50
C ALA A 586 -6.73 -3.94 27.91
N ALA A 587 -7.33 -4.77 27.06
CA ALA A 587 -7.44 -6.21 27.30
C ALA A 587 -6.07 -6.90 27.32
N GLY A 588 -5.17 -6.56 26.38
CA GLY A 588 -3.81 -7.08 26.31
C GLY A 588 -2.98 -6.72 27.53
N MET A 589 -3.07 -5.46 28.00
CA MET A 589 -2.44 -5.04 29.25
C MET A 589 -2.98 -5.83 30.45
N ALA A 590 -4.31 -5.95 30.59
CA ALA A 590 -4.92 -6.68 31.70
C ALA A 590 -4.49 -8.15 31.72
N LEU A 591 -4.49 -8.81 30.54
CA LEU A 591 -4.01 -10.18 30.39
C LEU A 591 -2.55 -10.32 30.79
N ALA A 592 -1.67 -9.43 30.33
CA ALA A 592 -0.25 -9.46 30.65
C ALA A 592 0.02 -9.26 32.15
N LEU A 593 -0.68 -8.33 32.82
CA LEU A 593 -0.59 -8.15 34.28
C LEU A 593 -1.08 -9.38 35.05
N ILE A 594 -2.15 -10.03 34.60
CA ILE A 594 -2.65 -11.28 35.19
C ILE A 594 -1.61 -12.39 35.03
N LEU A 595 -1.00 -12.54 33.84
CA LEU A 595 0.03 -13.54 33.58
C LEU A 595 1.28 -13.32 34.46
N VAL A 596 1.69 -12.07 34.65
CA VAL A 596 2.77 -11.71 35.58
C VAL A 596 2.40 -12.05 37.03
N LEU A 597 1.19 -11.74 37.46
CA LEU A 597 0.72 -12.07 38.80
C LEU A 597 0.70 -13.59 39.04
N VAL A 598 0.17 -14.35 38.07
CA VAL A 598 0.09 -15.81 38.14
C VAL A 598 1.48 -16.44 38.18
N SER A 599 2.36 -16.08 37.24
CA SER A 599 3.73 -16.60 37.18
C SER A 599 4.54 -16.27 38.45
N SER A 600 4.47 -15.03 38.93
CA SER A 600 5.14 -14.61 40.17
C SER A 600 4.58 -15.31 41.39
N THR A 601 3.26 -15.49 41.46
CA THR A 601 2.59 -16.22 42.56
C THR A 601 3.02 -17.68 42.60
N LEU A 602 3.08 -18.35 41.44
CA LEU A 602 3.54 -19.73 41.30
C LEU A 602 5.00 -19.88 41.72
N PHE A 603 5.86 -18.95 41.29
CA PHE A 603 7.29 -18.97 41.60
C PHE A 603 7.58 -18.76 43.10
N PHE A 604 7.00 -17.71 43.69
CA PHE A 604 7.20 -17.40 45.10
C PHE A 604 6.34 -18.28 46.03
N ARG A 605 5.39 -19.04 45.47
CA ARG A 605 4.36 -19.82 46.19
C ARG A 605 3.64 -18.95 47.22
N SER A 606 3.36 -17.70 46.85
CA SER A 606 2.81 -16.67 47.74
C SER A 606 2.11 -15.59 46.91
N LEU A 607 0.79 -15.48 47.06
CA LEU A 607 0.00 -14.44 46.39
C LEU A 607 0.44 -13.04 46.81
N VAL A 608 0.83 -12.84 48.08
CA VAL A 608 1.30 -11.54 48.57
C VAL A 608 2.60 -11.12 47.87
N LEU A 609 3.54 -12.04 47.66
CA LEU A 609 4.77 -11.74 46.92
C LEU A 609 4.51 -11.56 45.42
N GLY A 610 3.56 -12.30 44.85
CA GLY A 610 3.12 -12.09 43.47
C GLY A 610 2.51 -10.70 43.25
N LEU A 611 1.63 -10.25 44.15
CA LEU A 611 1.05 -8.90 44.09
C LEU A 611 2.12 -7.81 44.24
N ILE A 612 3.06 -7.98 45.19
CA ILE A 612 4.18 -7.05 45.38
C ILE A 612 5.08 -7.01 44.14
N ALA A 613 5.33 -8.15 43.47
CA ALA A 613 6.14 -8.21 42.26
C ALA A 613 5.47 -7.54 41.04
N THR A 614 4.13 -7.51 41.01
CA THR A 614 3.36 -6.90 39.93
C THR A 614 3.28 -5.37 40.07
N LEU A 615 3.45 -4.84 41.29
CA LEU A 615 3.31 -3.41 41.60
C LEU A 615 4.22 -2.49 40.75
N PRO A 616 5.54 -2.73 40.63
CA PRO A 616 6.42 -1.85 39.85
C PRO A 616 6.03 -1.75 38.37
N VAL A 617 5.54 -2.87 37.84
CA VAL A 617 5.11 -2.99 36.45
C VAL A 617 3.78 -2.29 36.20
N ALA A 618 2.78 -2.52 37.05
CA ALA A 618 1.50 -1.81 36.94
C ALA A 618 1.70 -0.29 37.04
N PHE A 619 2.61 0.13 37.93
CA PHE A 619 2.96 1.53 38.10
C PHE A 619 3.70 2.11 36.89
N SER A 620 4.64 1.37 36.29
CA SER A 620 5.36 1.84 35.11
C SER A 620 4.45 2.03 33.92
N VAL A 621 3.51 1.11 33.68
CA VAL A 621 2.52 1.24 32.60
C VAL A 621 1.61 2.45 32.84
N LEU A 622 1.13 2.64 34.06
CA LEU A 622 0.33 3.82 34.42
C LEU A 622 1.11 5.12 34.24
N MET A 623 2.40 5.14 34.59
CA MET A 623 3.27 6.31 34.40
C MET A 623 3.44 6.65 32.92
N VAL A 624 3.57 5.65 32.06
CA VAL A 624 3.62 5.90 30.61
C VAL A 624 2.32 6.53 30.13
N PHE A 625 1.16 5.99 30.50
CA PHE A 625 -0.13 6.63 30.15
C PHE A 625 -0.27 8.04 30.71
N ALA A 626 0.24 8.28 31.92
CA ALA A 626 0.24 9.62 32.48
C ALA A 626 1.06 10.60 31.64
N ILE A 627 2.24 10.18 31.20
CA ILE A 627 3.10 10.98 30.35
C ILE A 627 2.41 11.22 29.00
N MET A 628 1.87 10.17 28.37
CA MET A 628 1.11 10.28 27.14
C MET A 628 0.00 11.32 27.23
N GLY A 629 -0.84 11.26 28.27
CA GLY A 629 -1.94 12.21 28.47
C GLY A 629 -1.51 13.63 28.86
N TYR A 630 -0.31 13.84 29.39
CA TYR A 630 0.22 15.18 29.68
C TYR A 630 1.03 15.79 28.54
N THR A 631 1.67 14.97 27.70
CA THR A 631 2.47 15.43 26.56
C THR A 631 1.70 15.39 25.24
N GLY A 632 0.49 14.80 25.22
CA GLY A 632 -0.33 14.66 24.01
C GLY A 632 0.15 13.57 23.06
N ILE A 633 0.90 12.56 23.55
CA ILE A 633 1.29 11.41 22.71
C ILE A 633 0.09 10.46 22.63
N TRP A 634 -0.38 10.19 21.42
CA TRP A 634 -1.54 9.33 21.20
C TRP A 634 -1.22 7.83 21.38
N ILE A 635 -2.23 7.06 21.76
CA ILE A 635 -2.21 5.61 21.55
C ILE A 635 -2.56 5.36 20.08
N GLY A 636 -1.54 5.10 19.28
CA GLY A 636 -1.62 4.61 17.92
C GLY A 636 -1.01 3.21 17.81
N ILE A 637 -0.71 2.76 16.59
CA ILE A 637 -0.25 1.38 16.36
C ILE A 637 1.06 1.08 17.09
N GLY A 638 2.08 1.90 16.84
CA GLY A 638 3.43 1.69 17.40
C GLY A 638 3.46 1.87 18.91
N THR A 639 2.79 2.90 19.43
CA THR A 639 2.77 3.18 20.87
C THR A 639 1.93 2.14 21.63
N SER A 640 0.85 1.58 21.08
CA SER A 640 0.03 0.55 21.76
C SER A 640 0.83 -0.67 22.24
N MET A 641 1.94 -1.00 21.57
CA MET A 641 2.78 -2.15 21.90
C MET A 641 3.65 -1.96 23.14
N PHE A 642 3.89 -0.72 23.60
CA PHE A 642 4.79 -0.46 24.72
C PHE A 642 4.35 -1.22 25.98
N ALA A 643 3.04 -1.35 26.21
CA ALA A 643 2.50 -1.89 27.47
C ALA A 643 2.89 -3.36 27.68
N ALA A 644 2.73 -4.20 26.65
CA ALA A 644 3.09 -5.62 26.75
C ALA A 644 4.61 -5.82 26.97
N ILE A 645 5.42 -4.97 26.33
CA ILE A 645 6.88 -5.01 26.43
C ILE A 645 7.35 -4.50 27.79
N ALA A 646 6.83 -3.36 28.22
CA ALA A 646 7.06 -2.78 29.54
C ALA A 646 6.76 -3.78 30.66
N ILE A 647 5.73 -4.61 30.49
CA ILE A 647 5.37 -5.65 31.45
C ILE A 647 6.42 -6.76 31.51
N GLY A 648 6.85 -7.28 30.36
CA GLY A 648 7.88 -8.33 30.27
C GLY A 648 9.24 -7.88 30.80
N LEU A 649 9.66 -6.65 30.50
CA LEU A 649 10.95 -6.11 30.94
C LEU A 649 10.93 -5.59 32.37
N GLY A 650 9.82 -4.97 32.77
CA GLY A 650 9.72 -4.32 34.08
C GLY A 650 9.69 -5.32 35.23
N VAL A 651 9.13 -6.52 35.03
CA VAL A 651 8.98 -7.52 36.09
C VAL A 651 10.34 -8.11 36.52
N ASP A 652 11.33 -8.07 35.64
CA ASP A 652 12.68 -8.60 35.87
C ASP A 652 13.33 -8.00 37.13
N PHE A 653 13.24 -6.67 37.27
CA PHE A 653 13.73 -5.94 38.44
C PHE A 653 13.07 -6.39 39.74
N ALA A 654 11.76 -6.63 39.70
CA ALA A 654 10.98 -7.04 40.86
C ALA A 654 11.35 -8.48 41.28
N ILE A 655 11.39 -9.41 40.33
CA ILE A 655 11.69 -10.83 40.58
C ILE A 655 13.09 -10.99 41.18
N HIS A 656 14.12 -10.42 40.56
CA HIS A 656 15.49 -10.55 41.05
C HIS A 656 15.69 -9.90 42.42
N THR A 657 15.01 -8.78 42.68
CA THR A 657 15.06 -8.11 43.98
C THR A 657 14.42 -8.97 45.08
N ILE A 658 13.22 -9.51 44.83
CA ILE A 658 12.52 -10.37 45.80
C ILE A 658 13.28 -11.68 46.02
N ASP A 659 13.81 -12.30 44.96
CA ASP A 659 14.58 -13.55 45.06
C ASP A 659 15.87 -13.37 45.86
N ARG A 660 16.57 -12.25 45.67
CA ARG A 660 17.77 -11.95 46.48
C ARG A 660 17.39 -11.67 47.94
N LEU A 661 16.35 -10.89 48.21
CA LEU A 661 15.88 -10.66 49.58
C LEU A 661 15.46 -11.97 50.25
N ARG A 662 14.82 -12.87 49.51
CA ARG A 662 14.49 -14.21 49.99
C ARG A 662 15.74 -14.98 50.38
N THR A 663 16.76 -14.99 49.54
CA THR A 663 18.03 -15.68 49.84
C THR A 663 18.69 -15.10 51.10
N LEU A 664 18.80 -13.78 51.21
CA LEU A 664 19.46 -13.10 52.33
C LEU A 664 18.70 -13.28 53.66
N ILE A 665 17.38 -13.13 53.65
CA ILE A 665 16.56 -13.19 54.87
C ILE A 665 16.28 -14.63 55.28
N ARG A 666 15.89 -15.49 54.33
CA ARG A 666 15.39 -16.84 54.62
C ARG A 666 16.50 -17.88 54.67
N ASP A 667 17.43 -17.85 53.72
CA ASP A 667 18.47 -18.89 53.61
C ASP A 667 19.71 -18.52 54.43
N GLN A 668 20.08 -17.23 54.44
CA GLN A 668 21.22 -16.72 55.21
C GLN A 668 20.84 -16.13 56.59
N HIS A 669 19.54 -16.08 56.92
CA HIS A 669 19.04 -15.67 58.24
C HIS A 669 19.41 -14.25 58.67
N LEU A 670 19.60 -13.34 57.71
CA LEU A 670 19.95 -11.94 57.98
C LEU A 670 18.73 -11.11 58.38
N GLU A 671 18.95 -10.07 59.19
CA GLU A 671 17.90 -9.11 59.47
C GLU A 671 17.59 -8.25 58.23
N TYR A 672 16.36 -7.74 58.14
CA TYR A 672 15.91 -6.99 56.97
C TYR A 672 16.80 -5.79 56.62
N GLY A 673 17.26 -5.04 57.63
CA GLY A 673 18.15 -3.88 57.41
C GLY A 673 19.52 -4.29 56.84
N GLU A 674 20.07 -5.41 57.31
CA GLU A 674 21.33 -5.97 56.81
C GLU A 674 21.17 -6.53 55.40
N ALA A 675 20.06 -7.23 55.14
CA ALA A 675 19.73 -7.75 53.82
C ALA A 675 19.60 -6.61 52.79
N VAL A 676 18.98 -5.48 53.13
CA VAL A 676 18.89 -4.30 52.27
C VAL A 676 20.26 -3.65 52.05
N ALA A 677 21.10 -3.56 53.08
CA ALA A 677 22.45 -3.00 52.98
C ALA A 677 23.36 -3.83 52.06
N ILE A 678 23.11 -5.13 51.91
CA ILE A 678 23.81 -6.02 50.98
C ILE A 678 23.17 -5.98 49.58
N LEU A 679 21.83 -6.04 49.49
CA LEU A 679 21.06 -6.09 48.23
C LEU A 679 21.46 -4.97 47.26
N PHE A 680 21.48 -3.72 47.73
CA PHE A 680 21.70 -2.55 46.88
C PHE A 680 23.09 -2.53 46.21
N PRO A 681 24.21 -2.62 46.96
CA PRO A 681 25.54 -2.60 46.34
C PRO A 681 25.89 -3.86 45.54
N SER A 682 25.22 -4.99 45.77
CA SER A 682 25.40 -6.22 44.98
C SER A 682 24.40 -6.30 43.82
N THR A 683 23.23 -6.90 44.04
CA THR A 683 22.20 -7.15 43.01
C THR A 683 21.65 -5.85 42.45
N GLY A 684 21.46 -4.82 43.28
CA GLY A 684 21.03 -3.51 42.81
C GLY A 684 21.98 -2.87 41.80
N ARG A 685 23.29 -3.10 41.93
CA ARG A 685 24.28 -2.66 40.92
C ARG A 685 24.12 -3.40 39.60
N ALA A 686 23.86 -4.71 39.64
CA ALA A 686 23.60 -5.49 38.42
C ALA A 686 22.31 -5.04 37.74
N LEU A 687 21.25 -4.80 38.53
CA LEU A 687 19.98 -4.27 38.05
C LEU A 687 20.12 -2.85 37.45
N LEU A 688 21.02 -2.01 37.98
CA LEU A 688 21.32 -0.71 37.39
C LEU A 688 21.98 -0.84 36.00
N PHE A 689 22.92 -1.78 35.82
CA PHE A 689 23.49 -2.03 34.50
C PHE A 689 22.49 -2.65 33.53
N ASN A 690 21.58 -3.50 34.03
CA ASN A 690 20.46 -4.02 33.25
C ASN A 690 19.52 -2.87 32.80
N LEU A 691 19.15 -1.97 33.72
CA LEU A 691 18.42 -0.74 33.38
C LEU A 691 19.15 0.08 32.30
N LEU A 692 20.45 0.31 32.45
CA LEU A 692 21.21 1.10 31.46
C LEU A 692 21.25 0.40 30.10
N ALA A 693 21.43 -0.92 30.06
CA ALA A 693 21.41 -1.70 28.83
C ALA A 693 20.06 -1.57 28.11
N LEU A 694 18.96 -1.74 28.85
CA LEU A 694 17.60 -1.62 28.32
C LEU A 694 17.28 -0.17 27.93
N ALA A 695 17.39 0.79 28.85
CA ALA A 695 17.02 2.18 28.57
C ALA A 695 17.84 2.79 27.43
N LEU A 696 19.15 2.54 27.35
CA LEU A 696 19.98 3.04 26.26
C LEU A 696 19.81 2.25 24.97
N GLY A 697 19.62 0.92 25.05
CA GLY A 697 19.37 0.07 23.89
C GLY A 697 18.07 0.45 23.18
N PHE A 698 16.98 0.61 23.92
CA PHE A 698 15.70 1.09 23.39
C PHE A 698 15.74 2.59 23.04
N GLY A 699 16.52 3.39 23.78
CA GLY A 699 16.76 4.80 23.47
C GLY A 699 17.38 5.04 22.10
N VAL A 700 18.03 4.04 21.48
CA VAL A 700 18.48 4.12 20.08
C VAL A 700 17.32 4.37 19.13
N LEU A 701 16.16 3.78 19.40
CA LEU A 701 14.96 3.95 18.57
C LEU A 701 14.47 5.40 18.55
N MET A 702 14.78 6.21 19.57
CA MET A 702 14.50 7.65 19.57
C MET A 702 15.24 8.42 18.45
N THR A 703 16.24 7.81 17.82
CA THR A 703 16.97 8.38 16.67
C THR A 703 16.51 7.84 15.32
N SER A 704 15.53 6.93 15.33
CA SER A 704 14.85 6.44 14.13
C SER A 704 14.24 7.62 13.39
N LYS A 705 14.22 7.56 12.07
CA LYS A 705 13.48 8.55 11.30
C LYS A 705 11.99 8.22 11.15
N VAL A 706 11.57 7.04 11.61
CA VAL A 706 10.18 6.60 11.68
C VAL A 706 9.61 7.01 13.05
N PRO A 707 8.72 8.02 13.11
CA PRO A 707 8.24 8.59 14.37
C PRO A 707 7.54 7.61 15.31
N PRO A 708 6.69 6.67 14.82
CA PRO A 708 6.14 5.63 15.68
C PRO A 708 7.21 4.83 16.44
N LEU A 709 8.41 4.66 15.88
CA LEU A 709 9.53 4.00 16.57
C LEU A 709 10.23 4.92 17.59
N GLN A 710 10.25 6.24 17.35
CA GLN A 710 10.82 7.22 18.29
C GLN A 710 10.02 7.24 19.60
N ASP A 711 8.70 7.44 19.49
CA ASP A 711 7.79 7.46 20.62
C ASP A 711 7.83 6.13 21.36
N PHE A 712 7.74 5.03 20.61
CA PHE A 712 7.83 3.69 21.17
C PHE A 712 9.12 3.47 21.97
N GLY A 713 10.29 3.87 21.46
CA GLY A 713 11.57 3.79 22.17
C GLY A 713 11.58 4.60 23.47
N LEU A 714 11.04 5.82 23.43
CA LEU A 714 10.89 6.71 24.59
C LEU A 714 9.99 6.08 25.66
N LEU A 715 8.81 5.58 25.27
CA LEU A 715 7.83 5.01 26.20
C LEU A 715 8.38 3.76 26.90
N VAL A 716 9.10 2.89 26.18
CA VAL A 716 9.74 1.72 26.79
C VAL A 716 10.87 2.14 27.74
N ALA A 717 11.71 3.10 27.37
CA ALA A 717 12.78 3.59 28.24
C ALA A 717 12.22 4.16 29.56
N ILE A 718 11.13 4.94 29.49
CA ILE A 718 10.40 5.45 30.65
C ILE A 718 9.83 4.32 31.50
N ALA A 719 9.23 3.31 30.86
CA ALA A 719 8.62 2.19 31.58
C ALA A 719 9.66 1.37 32.35
N VAL A 720 10.79 1.04 31.72
CA VAL A 720 11.89 0.29 32.33
C VAL A 720 12.52 1.09 33.47
N LEU A 721 12.77 2.39 33.27
CA LEU A 721 13.27 3.29 34.30
C LEU A 721 12.33 3.33 35.51
N THR A 722 11.05 3.54 35.27
CA THR A 722 10.03 3.60 36.32
C THR A 722 9.95 2.28 37.07
N SER A 723 9.94 1.14 36.35
CA SER A 723 9.89 -0.17 37.00
C SER A 723 11.12 -0.44 37.87
N PHE A 724 12.33 -0.08 37.41
CA PHE A 724 13.54 -0.19 38.22
C PHE A 724 13.45 0.65 39.49
N VAL A 725 13.05 1.92 39.38
CA VAL A 725 12.94 2.84 40.52
C VAL A 725 11.94 2.30 41.54
N ILE A 726 10.74 1.90 41.11
CA ILE A 726 9.70 1.39 42.00
C ILE A 726 10.07 0.04 42.60
N SER A 727 10.73 -0.85 41.84
CA SER A 727 11.24 -2.14 42.34
C SER A 727 12.30 -1.96 43.41
N MET A 728 13.28 -1.07 43.21
CA MET A 728 14.35 -0.88 44.19
C MET A 728 13.86 -0.11 45.42
N THR A 729 12.95 0.86 45.26
CA THR A 729 12.53 1.75 46.36
C THR A 729 11.24 1.30 47.03
N SER A 730 10.10 1.52 46.36
CA SER A 730 8.76 1.37 46.92
C SER A 730 8.43 -0.08 47.25
N MET A 731 8.78 -1.00 46.36
CA MET A 731 8.57 -2.43 46.58
C MET A 731 9.40 -2.93 47.77
N THR A 732 10.68 -2.56 47.84
CA THR A 732 11.53 -2.87 49.01
C THR A 732 10.93 -2.28 50.29
N ALA A 733 10.60 -0.98 50.32
CA ALA A 733 9.96 -0.35 51.48
C ALA A 733 8.67 -1.08 51.92
N LEU A 734 7.84 -1.47 50.95
CA LEU A 734 6.59 -2.21 51.19
C LEU A 734 6.85 -3.60 51.80
N ILE A 735 7.85 -4.34 51.33
CA ILE A 735 8.26 -5.63 51.91
C ILE A 735 8.71 -5.46 53.38
N GLY A 736 9.46 -4.39 53.67
CA GLY A 736 9.93 -4.07 55.01
C GLY A 736 8.79 -3.76 56.00
N VAL A 737 7.72 -3.11 55.51
CA VAL A 737 6.53 -2.76 56.30
C VAL A 737 5.58 -3.95 56.47
N LEU A 738 5.24 -4.65 55.38
CA LEU A 738 4.26 -5.75 55.40
C LEU A 738 4.82 -7.06 55.99
N ARG A 739 6.15 -7.23 55.98
CA ARG A 739 6.87 -8.43 56.47
C ARG A 739 6.18 -9.76 56.10
N PRO A 740 5.99 -10.06 54.79
CA PRO A 740 5.21 -11.21 54.35
C PRO A 740 5.78 -12.54 54.86
N ARG A 741 4.91 -13.41 55.39
CA ARG A 741 5.30 -14.70 56.00
C ARG A 741 6.16 -15.58 55.09
N ALA A 742 5.96 -15.53 53.77
CA ALA A 742 6.74 -16.32 52.81
C ALA A 742 8.24 -15.97 52.78
N LEU A 743 8.61 -14.74 53.15
CA LEU A 743 10.00 -14.26 53.30
C LEU A 743 10.53 -14.45 54.73
N PHE A 744 9.70 -14.19 55.74
CA PHE A 744 10.14 -14.07 57.14
C PHE A 744 9.87 -15.31 58.02
N ALA A 745 9.16 -16.34 57.55
CA ALA A 745 8.92 -17.55 58.33
C ALA A 745 10.14 -18.47 58.40
N LYS A 746 10.53 -18.89 59.62
CA LYS A 746 11.58 -19.90 59.86
C LYS A 746 11.13 -21.27 59.35
N ARG A 747 11.99 -21.97 58.60
CA ARG A 747 11.71 -23.31 58.07
C ARG A 747 11.90 -24.36 59.17
N GLU A 748 10.85 -25.09 59.52
CA GLU A 748 11.02 -26.36 60.26
C GLU A 748 11.70 -27.40 59.36
N LYS A 749 12.71 -28.08 59.90
CA LYS A 749 13.50 -29.10 59.19
C LYS A 749 12.62 -30.28 58.81
N SER A 750 12.22 -30.37 57.54
CA SER A 750 11.68 -31.61 56.96
C SER A 750 12.79 -32.36 56.24
N THR A 751 13.12 -33.54 56.78
CA THR A 751 14.02 -34.54 56.22
C THR A 751 13.31 -35.30 55.10
N THR A 752 13.65 -35.07 53.83
CA THR A 752 13.33 -36.08 52.80
C THR A 752 14.31 -36.11 51.62
N ARG A 753 14.48 -37.34 51.14
CA ARG A 753 15.51 -37.92 50.27
C ARG A 753 15.67 -37.24 48.90
N LEU A 754 16.91 -37.20 48.43
CA LEU A 754 17.31 -36.92 47.05
C LEU A 754 16.67 -37.93 46.09
N SER A 755 15.92 -37.45 45.10
CA SER A 755 15.54 -38.19 43.90
C SER A 755 16.37 -37.70 42.71
N THR A 756 17.04 -38.62 42.05
CA THR A 756 17.81 -38.46 40.80
C THR A 756 16.91 -38.09 39.62
N PRO A 757 17.32 -37.22 38.67
CA PRO A 757 16.60 -37.02 37.42
C PRO A 757 17.11 -38.00 36.34
N LEU A 758 16.16 -38.71 35.72
CA LEU A 758 16.35 -39.49 34.50
C LEU A 758 16.45 -38.55 33.30
N VAL A 759 17.60 -38.53 32.64
CA VAL A 759 17.80 -37.92 31.32
C VAL A 759 18.26 -39.03 30.38
N GLN A 760 17.38 -39.47 29.48
CA GLN A 760 17.73 -40.07 28.21
C GLN A 760 16.44 -40.40 27.43
N GLN A 761 16.21 -39.66 26.33
CA GLN A 761 15.78 -40.15 25.01
C GLN A 761 15.22 -38.98 24.20
N GLY A 762 15.72 -38.82 22.98
CA GLY A 762 15.12 -37.92 21.99
C GLY A 762 16.12 -37.19 21.10
N PHE A 763 16.93 -37.92 20.32
CA PHE A 763 17.54 -37.36 19.11
C PHE A 763 17.63 -38.46 18.04
N ALA A 764 16.71 -38.45 17.10
CA ALA A 764 16.83 -39.15 15.84
C ALA A 764 16.15 -38.34 14.72
N HIS A 765 16.90 -38.16 13.64
CA HIS A 765 16.51 -37.73 12.30
C HIS A 765 16.47 -36.22 11.99
N ILE A 766 17.63 -35.72 11.55
CA ILE A 766 17.72 -34.77 10.43
C ILE A 766 18.50 -35.49 9.33
N GLY A 767 17.85 -35.73 8.21
CA GLY A 767 18.49 -36.20 6.99
C GLY A 767 17.74 -35.63 5.80
N LEU A 768 18.35 -34.66 5.12
CA LEU A 768 18.34 -34.55 3.66
C LEU A 768 19.24 -33.39 3.22
N LEU A 769 20.49 -33.69 2.88
CA LEU A 769 21.35 -32.78 2.12
C LEU A 769 22.33 -33.65 1.34
N LYS A 770 21.92 -34.04 0.13
CA LYS A 770 22.75 -34.56 -0.97
C LYS A 770 21.83 -34.96 -2.12
N LEU A 771 21.69 -34.08 -3.10
CA LEU A 771 21.83 -34.43 -4.51
C LEU A 771 21.78 -33.14 -5.32
N LEU A 772 22.79 -32.90 -6.16
CA LEU A 772 22.68 -32.29 -7.49
C LEU A 772 24.09 -32.05 -8.02
N ALA A 773 24.53 -32.93 -8.93
CA ALA A 773 25.54 -32.59 -9.93
C ALA A 773 25.45 -33.58 -11.10
N THR A 774 25.47 -33.01 -12.32
CA THR A 774 25.65 -33.63 -13.65
C THR A 774 24.40 -34.31 -14.26
N LEU A 775 24.05 -34.16 -15.55
CA LEU A 775 24.80 -33.77 -16.75
C LEU A 775 23.83 -33.44 -17.94
N SER A 776 24.22 -32.45 -18.77
CA SER A 776 24.07 -32.31 -20.25
C SER A 776 22.71 -32.45 -20.99
N LEU A 777 22.39 -31.53 -21.92
CA LEU A 777 22.75 -31.60 -23.36
C LEU A 777 22.28 -30.36 -24.19
N PHE A 778 22.93 -30.19 -25.36
CA PHE A 778 22.92 -29.11 -26.37
C PHE A 778 21.61 -28.84 -27.14
N ALA A 779 21.44 -27.62 -27.69
CA ALA A 779 21.12 -27.38 -29.11
C ALA A 779 21.37 -25.91 -29.57
N PHE A 780 21.56 -25.74 -30.88
CA PHE A 780 22.15 -24.65 -31.68
C PHE A 780 21.37 -23.31 -31.79
N ALA A 781 22.09 -22.22 -32.14
CA ALA A 781 21.60 -21.14 -33.00
C ALA A 781 22.75 -20.50 -33.82
N ILE A 782 22.53 -20.24 -35.11
CA ILE A 782 23.34 -19.38 -36.01
C ILE A 782 22.35 -18.60 -36.91
N PRO A 783 22.78 -17.60 -37.70
CA PRO A 783 22.72 -16.15 -37.47
C PRO A 783 21.63 -15.46 -38.32
N SER A 784 21.42 -14.14 -38.17
CA SER A 784 20.64 -13.34 -39.12
C SER A 784 21.52 -12.28 -39.81
N VAL A 785 21.45 -12.26 -41.15
CA VAL A 785 22.03 -11.26 -42.07
C VAL A 785 20.88 -10.47 -42.71
N ALA A 786 21.23 -9.26 -43.13
CA ALA A 786 20.41 -8.13 -43.57
C ALA A 786 19.54 -8.29 -44.84
N ASP A 787 18.44 -7.51 -44.81
CA ASP A 787 17.82 -6.58 -45.79
C ASP A 787 17.52 -7.01 -47.25
N ASP A 788 16.23 -6.86 -47.65
CA ASP A 788 15.83 -6.64 -49.06
C ASP A 788 14.47 -5.90 -49.15
N SER A 789 14.52 -4.61 -49.46
CA SER A 789 13.40 -3.68 -49.50
C SER A 789 12.76 -3.62 -50.91
N ASN A 790 11.78 -4.51 -51.20
CA ASN A 790 10.73 -4.22 -52.20
C ASN A 790 9.58 -5.25 -52.30
N ALA A 791 9.62 -6.37 -51.55
CA ALA A 791 8.59 -7.42 -51.65
C ALA A 791 7.29 -7.11 -50.89
N GLY A 792 7.34 -6.30 -49.82
CA GLY A 792 6.19 -6.03 -48.95
C GLY A 792 5.02 -5.33 -49.67
N LEU A 793 5.32 -4.38 -50.55
CA LEU A 793 4.31 -3.62 -51.29
C LEU A 793 3.50 -4.51 -52.25
N GLN A 794 4.14 -5.47 -52.92
CA GLN A 794 3.46 -6.37 -53.87
C GLN A 794 2.47 -7.31 -53.17
N ILE A 795 2.81 -7.79 -51.98
CA ILE A 795 1.94 -8.66 -51.18
C ILE A 795 0.71 -7.89 -50.69
N MET A 796 0.91 -6.67 -50.19
CA MET A 796 -0.21 -5.85 -49.70
C MET A 796 -1.11 -5.34 -50.82
N GLN A 797 -0.57 -5.15 -52.03
CA GLN A 797 -1.38 -4.83 -53.20
C GLN A 797 -2.37 -5.97 -53.53
N ALA A 798 -1.94 -7.24 -53.45
CA ALA A 798 -2.83 -8.39 -53.64
C ALA A 798 -3.93 -8.49 -52.57
N VAL A 799 -3.62 -8.12 -51.32
CA VAL A 799 -4.61 -8.06 -50.22
C VAL A 799 -5.66 -6.96 -50.48
N TYR A 800 -5.22 -5.80 -50.98
CA TYR A 800 -6.07 -4.65 -51.28
C TYR A 800 -7.02 -4.89 -52.46
N GLU A 801 -6.53 -5.54 -53.52
CA GLU A 801 -7.27 -5.79 -54.78
C GLU A 801 -8.32 -6.91 -54.68
N ARG A 802 -8.49 -7.57 -53.53
CA ARG A 802 -9.52 -8.60 -53.33
C ARG A 802 -10.93 -8.08 -53.61
N PRO A 803 -11.81 -8.87 -54.25
CA PRO A 803 -13.18 -8.48 -54.51
C PRO A 803 -13.97 -8.32 -53.19
N GLU A 804 -14.79 -7.28 -53.10
CA GLU A 804 -15.68 -7.03 -51.94
C GLU A 804 -17.17 -7.12 -52.28
N GLY A 805 -17.53 -7.24 -53.56
CA GLY A 805 -18.92 -7.17 -54.07
C GLY A 805 -19.44 -5.73 -54.19
N ILE A 806 -20.45 -5.48 -55.03
CA ILE A 806 -21.04 -4.13 -55.20
C ILE A 806 -21.95 -3.79 -54.01
N THR A 807 -22.77 -4.73 -53.57
CA THR A 807 -23.62 -4.61 -52.37
C THR A 807 -23.32 -5.72 -51.37
N GLN A 808 -23.54 -5.44 -50.08
CA GLN A 808 -23.41 -6.40 -48.99
C GLN A 808 -24.44 -6.10 -47.89
N ARG A 809 -25.00 -7.17 -47.31
CA ARG A 809 -25.69 -7.16 -46.02
C ARG A 809 -25.06 -8.21 -45.11
N ALA A 810 -24.87 -7.88 -43.84
CA ALA A 810 -24.35 -8.79 -42.83
C ALA A 810 -24.89 -8.44 -41.44
N ASN A 811 -25.05 -9.43 -40.58
CA ASN A 811 -25.32 -9.27 -39.15
C ASN A 811 -23.99 -9.36 -38.40
N LEU A 812 -23.74 -8.42 -37.48
CA LEU A 812 -22.57 -8.43 -36.62
C LEU A 812 -22.99 -8.64 -35.17
N THR A 813 -22.31 -9.55 -34.49
CA THR A 813 -22.40 -9.70 -33.03
C THR A 813 -21.05 -9.29 -32.45
N LEU A 814 -21.04 -8.20 -31.68
CA LEU A 814 -19.86 -7.67 -31.00
C LEU A 814 -19.92 -8.08 -29.54
N GLU A 815 -19.09 -9.03 -29.14
CA GLU A 815 -18.87 -9.40 -27.74
C GLU A 815 -17.61 -8.70 -27.24
N LEU A 816 -17.79 -7.76 -26.33
CA LEU A 816 -16.76 -6.94 -25.73
C LEU A 816 -16.47 -7.47 -24.33
N THR A 817 -15.21 -7.78 -24.06
CA THR A 817 -14.75 -8.39 -22.82
C THR A 817 -13.75 -7.46 -22.15
N ASP A 818 -14.01 -7.01 -20.93
CA ASP A 818 -13.03 -6.21 -20.20
C ASP A 818 -11.82 -7.05 -19.74
N ARG A 819 -10.78 -6.38 -19.22
CA ARG A 819 -9.58 -7.02 -18.66
C ARG A 819 -9.83 -8.03 -17.55
N ARG A 820 -11.06 -8.06 -17.01
CA ARG A 820 -11.48 -8.90 -15.89
C ARG A 820 -12.43 -10.03 -16.33
N GLY A 821 -12.73 -10.13 -17.63
CA GLY A 821 -13.53 -11.19 -18.22
C GLY A 821 -15.04 -10.95 -18.23
N ARG A 822 -15.53 -9.74 -17.89
CA ARG A 822 -16.96 -9.39 -18.01
C ARG A 822 -17.30 -9.11 -19.45
N LYS A 823 -18.48 -9.54 -19.90
CA LYS A 823 -18.87 -9.56 -21.32
C LYS A 823 -20.12 -8.73 -21.60
N ARG A 824 -20.04 -7.86 -22.60
CA ARG A 824 -21.19 -7.14 -23.17
C ARG A 824 -21.36 -7.54 -24.62
N VAL A 825 -22.58 -7.89 -25.01
CA VAL A 825 -22.90 -8.29 -26.38
C VAL A 825 -23.78 -7.23 -27.04
N GLN A 826 -23.35 -6.75 -28.21
CA GLN A 826 -24.11 -5.84 -29.07
C GLN A 826 -24.45 -6.56 -30.36
N GLN A 827 -25.70 -6.43 -30.81
CA GLN A 827 -26.14 -6.97 -32.10
C GLN A 827 -26.36 -5.82 -33.07
N THR A 828 -25.76 -5.90 -34.25
CA THR A 828 -25.88 -4.88 -35.28
C THR A 828 -26.14 -5.50 -36.65
N ILE A 829 -26.63 -4.68 -37.57
CA ILE A 829 -26.76 -5.02 -38.98
C ILE A 829 -26.05 -3.97 -39.83
N VAL A 830 -25.24 -4.44 -40.78
CA VAL A 830 -24.48 -3.60 -41.71
C VAL A 830 -25.01 -3.78 -43.12
N LEU A 831 -25.19 -2.66 -43.81
CA LEU A 831 -25.44 -2.56 -45.24
C LEU A 831 -24.30 -1.78 -45.89
N ARG A 832 -23.79 -2.25 -47.02
CA ARG A 832 -22.73 -1.57 -47.78
C ARG A 832 -23.05 -1.57 -49.27
N LYS A 833 -22.79 -0.46 -49.97
CA LYS A 833 -22.98 -0.31 -51.41
C LYS A 833 -21.90 0.57 -52.04
N TYR A 834 -21.37 0.14 -53.18
CA TYR A 834 -20.49 0.97 -54.02
C TYR A 834 -21.31 1.82 -55.00
N PHE A 835 -21.00 3.13 -55.04
CA PHE A 835 -21.52 4.11 -55.98
C PHE A 835 -20.40 4.51 -56.94
N GLY A 836 -20.19 3.70 -57.97
CA GLY A 836 -19.00 3.84 -58.83
C GLY A 836 -17.76 3.33 -58.10
N LYS A 837 -16.84 4.24 -57.75
CA LYS A 837 -15.65 3.93 -56.93
C LYS A 837 -15.82 4.27 -55.46
N ASP A 838 -16.81 5.08 -55.12
CA ASP A 838 -17.06 5.50 -53.73
C ASP A 838 -17.82 4.41 -53.00
N LYS A 839 -17.48 4.19 -51.73
CA LYS A 839 -18.09 3.17 -50.88
C LYS A 839 -18.97 3.86 -49.84
N ARG A 840 -20.23 3.43 -49.71
CA ARG A 840 -21.13 3.87 -48.64
C ARG A 840 -21.52 2.70 -47.76
N GLN A 841 -21.55 2.92 -46.46
CA GLN A 841 -21.87 1.90 -45.46
C GLN A 841 -22.78 2.47 -44.39
N VAL A 842 -23.77 1.70 -43.96
CA VAL A 842 -24.61 2.03 -42.81
C VAL A 842 -24.68 0.85 -41.85
N LEU A 843 -24.49 1.10 -40.56
CA LEU A 843 -24.59 0.14 -39.46
C LEU A 843 -25.75 0.55 -38.55
N TYR A 844 -26.58 -0.40 -38.12
CA TYR A 844 -27.67 -0.16 -37.18
C TYR A 844 -27.57 -1.08 -35.97
N TYR A 845 -27.71 -0.53 -34.78
CA TYR A 845 -27.76 -1.28 -33.52
C TYR A 845 -29.17 -1.84 -33.27
N LEU A 846 -29.25 -3.12 -32.93
CA LEU A 846 -30.49 -3.85 -32.64
C LEU A 846 -30.64 -4.13 -31.13
N GLU A 847 -29.54 -4.46 -30.46
CA GLU A 847 -29.43 -4.73 -29.02
C GLU A 847 -28.07 -4.24 -28.48
N PRO A 848 -27.92 -3.88 -27.19
CA PRO A 848 -28.95 -3.78 -26.15
C PRO A 848 -29.87 -2.56 -26.29
N THR A 849 -30.88 -2.45 -25.40
CA THR A 849 -31.94 -1.42 -25.47
C THR A 849 -31.38 0.01 -25.44
N ASN A 850 -30.27 0.23 -24.73
CA ASN A 850 -29.59 1.50 -24.56
C ASN A 850 -29.02 2.11 -25.87
N VAL A 851 -28.62 1.26 -26.84
CA VAL A 851 -28.07 1.68 -28.14
C VAL A 851 -28.98 1.33 -29.32
N ARG A 852 -30.09 0.63 -29.06
CA ARG A 852 -31.06 0.21 -30.09
C ARG A 852 -31.53 1.37 -30.96
N ASP A 853 -31.64 1.10 -32.27
CA ASP A 853 -32.03 2.04 -33.32
C ASP A 853 -31.02 3.19 -33.58
N THR A 854 -29.86 3.18 -32.91
CA THR A 854 -28.71 4.00 -33.31
C THR A 854 -28.20 3.55 -34.67
N ALA A 855 -27.89 4.51 -35.55
CA ALA A 855 -27.37 4.22 -36.88
C ALA A 855 -26.07 4.99 -37.16
N PHE A 856 -25.11 4.36 -37.80
CA PHE A 856 -23.83 4.94 -38.19
C PHE A 856 -23.67 4.87 -39.71
N LEU A 857 -23.49 6.00 -40.38
CA LEU A 857 -23.36 6.13 -41.84
C LEU A 857 -21.95 6.60 -42.20
N THR A 858 -21.34 6.00 -43.20
CA THR A 858 -20.00 6.36 -43.69
C THR A 858 -20.00 6.47 -45.20
N TYR A 859 -19.42 7.56 -45.72
CA TYR A 859 -19.05 7.75 -47.11
C TYR A 859 -17.52 7.74 -47.21
N ASP A 860 -16.99 6.78 -47.94
CA ASP A 860 -15.56 6.58 -48.21
C ASP A 860 -15.32 6.91 -49.68
N TYR A 861 -14.65 8.04 -49.92
CA TYR A 861 -14.47 8.60 -51.26
C TYR A 861 -13.20 8.08 -51.92
N ALA A 862 -13.27 7.75 -53.21
CA ALA A 862 -12.11 7.22 -53.93
C ALA A 862 -11.04 8.29 -54.25
N ASP A 863 -11.41 9.58 -54.22
CA ASP A 863 -10.49 10.70 -54.44
C ASP A 863 -9.70 11.00 -53.16
N PRO A 864 -8.36 10.84 -53.14
CA PRO A 864 -7.54 11.12 -51.97
C PRO A 864 -7.59 12.57 -51.48
N ALA A 865 -8.06 13.52 -52.29
CA ALA A 865 -8.19 14.93 -51.93
C ALA A 865 -9.54 15.26 -51.25
N THR A 866 -10.47 14.31 -51.19
CA THR A 866 -11.78 14.47 -50.53
C THR A 866 -11.78 13.72 -49.22
N GLU A 867 -12.13 14.40 -48.13
CA GLU A 867 -12.27 13.77 -46.81
C GLU A 867 -13.51 12.87 -46.77
N ASP A 868 -13.36 11.71 -46.13
CA ASP A 868 -14.48 10.82 -45.84
C ASP A 868 -15.53 11.55 -44.98
N GLU A 869 -16.79 11.15 -45.10
CA GLU A 869 -17.86 11.74 -44.28
C GLU A 869 -18.53 10.66 -43.44
N GLN A 870 -18.78 10.96 -42.17
CA GLN A 870 -19.36 10.02 -41.21
C GLN A 870 -20.48 10.69 -40.44
N TRP A 871 -21.56 9.95 -40.17
CA TRP A 871 -22.68 10.43 -39.37
C TRP A 871 -23.16 9.39 -38.37
N LEU A 872 -23.48 9.82 -37.16
CA LEU A 872 -24.12 9.04 -36.10
C LEU A 872 -25.52 9.58 -35.82
N TYR A 873 -26.53 8.72 -35.93
CA TYR A 873 -27.91 9.03 -35.60
C TYR A 873 -28.27 8.52 -34.20
N LEU A 874 -28.83 9.41 -33.39
CA LEU A 874 -29.17 9.15 -31.99
C LEU A 874 -30.68 9.28 -31.80
N PRO A 875 -31.41 8.17 -31.54
CA PRO A 875 -32.86 8.16 -31.61
C PRO A 875 -33.55 8.93 -30.48
N ALA A 876 -32.97 9.01 -29.27
CA ALA A 876 -33.57 9.78 -28.17
C ALA A 876 -33.39 11.29 -28.39
N LEU A 877 -32.24 11.69 -28.93
CA LEU A 877 -32.00 13.08 -29.36
C LEU A 877 -32.76 13.45 -30.65
N ARG A 878 -33.16 12.46 -31.45
CA ARG A 878 -33.70 12.61 -32.82
C ARG A 878 -32.81 13.47 -33.73
N LYS A 879 -31.50 13.43 -33.48
CA LYS A 879 -30.48 14.21 -34.19
C LYS A 879 -29.55 13.26 -34.93
N THR A 880 -29.10 13.70 -36.10
CA THR A 880 -27.99 13.11 -36.82
C THR A 880 -26.80 14.02 -36.61
N ARG A 881 -25.63 13.46 -36.30
CA ARG A 881 -24.41 14.21 -36.01
C ARG A 881 -23.30 13.76 -36.94
N ARG A 882 -22.51 14.70 -37.47
CA ARG A 882 -21.30 14.39 -38.24
C ARG A 882 -20.16 14.03 -37.28
N ILE A 883 -19.43 12.95 -37.55
CA ILE A 883 -18.17 12.60 -36.87
C ILE A 883 -17.00 13.03 -37.76
N SER A 884 -15.93 13.56 -37.17
CA SER A 884 -14.77 14.02 -37.91
C SER A 884 -14.06 12.85 -38.60
N ALA A 885 -13.52 13.08 -39.79
CA ALA A 885 -12.75 12.08 -40.52
C ALA A 885 -11.26 12.05 -40.14
N SER A 886 -10.81 12.99 -39.30
CA SER A 886 -9.46 13.08 -38.73
C SER A 886 -9.17 11.99 -37.70
N ASP A 887 -10.20 11.38 -37.11
CA ASP A 887 -10.08 10.56 -35.90
C ASP A 887 -10.13 9.04 -36.26
N ARG A 888 -9.49 8.65 -37.37
CA ARG A 888 -9.59 7.28 -37.91
C ARG A 888 -8.93 6.22 -37.00
N GLY A 889 -8.02 6.64 -36.13
CA GLY A 889 -7.37 5.84 -35.09
C GLY A 889 -8.20 5.64 -33.82
N ASP A 890 -9.28 6.39 -33.63
CA ASP A 890 -10.12 6.26 -32.44
C ASP A 890 -10.87 4.94 -32.40
N TYR A 891 -11.12 4.45 -31.19
CA TYR A 891 -11.89 3.24 -30.94
C TYR A 891 -13.34 3.40 -31.44
N PHE A 892 -13.80 2.44 -32.22
CA PHE A 892 -15.15 2.44 -32.77
C PHE A 892 -16.16 2.13 -31.66
N LEU A 893 -16.82 3.16 -31.14
CA LEU A 893 -17.98 3.06 -30.22
C LEU A 893 -17.77 2.07 -29.05
N GLY A 894 -16.61 2.19 -28.38
CA GLY A 894 -16.25 1.37 -27.22
C GLY A 894 -15.79 -0.06 -27.53
N THR A 895 -15.42 -0.36 -28.78
CA THR A 895 -14.76 -1.60 -29.18
C THR A 895 -13.24 -1.42 -29.29
N ASP A 896 -12.45 -2.50 -29.27
CA ASP A 896 -10.99 -2.42 -29.50
C ASP A 896 -10.62 -2.21 -30.98
N LEU A 897 -11.59 -2.20 -31.88
CA LEU A 897 -11.39 -1.92 -33.30
C LEU A 897 -11.44 -0.41 -33.52
N THR A 898 -10.52 0.13 -34.32
CA THR A 898 -10.60 1.56 -34.70
C THR A 898 -11.67 1.79 -35.76
N TYR A 899 -12.08 3.05 -35.97
CA TYR A 899 -12.95 3.40 -37.11
C TYR A 899 -12.36 2.91 -38.45
N GLU A 900 -11.04 3.00 -38.62
CA GLU A 900 -10.35 2.49 -39.80
C GLU A 900 -10.47 0.97 -39.96
N GLU A 901 -10.28 0.22 -38.88
CA GLU A 901 -10.37 -1.23 -38.87
C GLU A 901 -11.81 -1.71 -39.08
N MET A 902 -12.80 -1.05 -38.49
CA MET A 902 -14.21 -1.36 -38.74
C MET A 902 -14.61 -1.05 -40.19
N LYS A 903 -14.09 0.04 -40.77
CA LYS A 903 -14.37 0.47 -42.15
C LYS A 903 -13.73 -0.44 -43.21
N ARG A 904 -12.54 -0.99 -42.94
CA ARG A 904 -11.78 -1.81 -43.92
C ARG A 904 -11.73 -3.30 -43.60
N GLN A 905 -12.11 -3.70 -42.40
CA GLN A 905 -12.11 -5.07 -41.88
C GLN A 905 -10.75 -5.78 -42.09
N ASN A 906 -10.60 -6.52 -43.19
CA ASN A 906 -9.42 -7.33 -43.47
C ASN A 906 -8.49 -6.71 -44.53
N LYS A 907 -8.70 -5.44 -44.92
CA LYS A 907 -7.86 -4.71 -45.90
C LYS A 907 -7.09 -3.56 -45.26
N ILE A 908 -5.92 -3.24 -45.83
CA ILE A 908 -5.06 -2.14 -45.38
C ILE A 908 -4.91 -1.10 -46.50
N SER A 909 -4.89 0.17 -46.13
CA SER A 909 -4.65 1.28 -47.05
C SER A 909 -3.24 1.25 -47.62
N LEU A 910 -3.09 1.25 -48.95
CA LEU A 910 -1.77 1.27 -49.59
C LEU A 910 -1.10 2.66 -49.56
N LYS A 911 -1.87 3.72 -49.29
CA LYS A 911 -1.40 5.11 -49.29
C LYS A 911 -0.90 5.60 -47.93
N ASP A 912 -1.21 4.87 -46.85
CA ASP A 912 -0.92 5.32 -45.48
C ASP A 912 0.36 4.68 -44.91
N TRP A 913 0.85 3.60 -45.53
CA TRP A 913 1.92 2.74 -44.99
C TRP A 913 3.07 2.51 -45.97
N ARG A 914 4.29 2.38 -45.43
CA ARG A 914 5.47 1.81 -46.09
C ARG A 914 5.61 0.35 -45.68
N PHE A 915 5.61 -0.55 -46.66
CA PHE A 915 5.60 -2.00 -46.40
C PHE A 915 6.96 -2.65 -46.61
N THR A 916 7.37 -3.46 -45.63
CA THR A 916 8.59 -4.25 -45.64
C THR A 916 8.23 -5.72 -45.44
N HIS A 917 8.72 -6.60 -46.32
CA HIS A 917 8.53 -8.04 -46.15
C HIS A 917 9.51 -8.57 -45.10
N VAL A 918 9.01 -9.29 -44.09
CA VAL A 918 9.81 -9.75 -42.94
C VAL A 918 10.17 -11.24 -43.06
N GLY A 919 9.28 -12.08 -43.60
CA GLY A 919 9.53 -13.52 -43.76
C GLY A 919 8.26 -14.37 -43.78
N GLU A 920 8.41 -15.70 -43.72
CA GLU A 920 7.30 -16.65 -43.59
C GLU A 920 7.03 -17.00 -42.11
N SER A 921 5.78 -17.24 -41.77
CA SER A 921 5.34 -17.66 -40.44
C SER A 921 4.20 -18.69 -40.55
N GLU A 922 3.73 -19.19 -39.41
CA GLU A 922 2.60 -20.11 -39.34
C GLU A 922 1.60 -19.58 -38.32
N VAL A 923 0.34 -19.42 -38.74
CA VAL A 923 -0.77 -18.98 -37.89
C VAL A 923 -1.87 -20.03 -38.04
N ASP A 924 -2.28 -20.66 -36.94
CA ASP A 924 -3.30 -21.72 -36.89
C ASP A 924 -3.10 -22.87 -37.90
N GLY A 925 -1.84 -23.28 -38.10
CA GLY A 925 -1.50 -24.37 -39.04
C GLY A 925 -1.44 -23.95 -40.51
N ILE A 926 -1.70 -22.67 -40.82
CA ILE A 926 -1.63 -22.10 -42.17
C ILE A 926 -0.30 -21.35 -42.33
N LYS A 927 0.42 -21.66 -43.42
CA LYS A 927 1.63 -20.92 -43.79
C LYS A 927 1.25 -19.51 -44.24
N THR A 928 1.81 -18.51 -43.59
CA THR A 928 1.56 -17.10 -43.83
C THR A 928 2.84 -16.37 -44.24
N VAL A 929 2.69 -15.28 -44.97
CA VAL A 929 3.75 -14.33 -45.28
C VAL A 929 3.59 -13.12 -44.38
N THR A 930 4.68 -12.71 -43.74
CA THR A 930 4.71 -11.63 -42.76
C THR A 930 5.16 -10.34 -43.41
N VAL A 931 4.33 -9.31 -43.33
CA VAL A 931 4.63 -7.95 -43.82
C VAL A 931 4.53 -6.98 -42.65
N GLU A 932 5.53 -6.12 -42.51
CA GLU A 932 5.57 -5.04 -41.53
C GLU A 932 5.32 -3.71 -42.24
N GLY A 933 4.52 -2.84 -41.62
CA GLY A 933 4.19 -1.51 -42.10
C GLY A 933 4.62 -0.43 -41.11
N THR A 934 5.17 0.66 -41.63
CA THR A 934 5.34 1.92 -40.87
C THR A 934 4.59 3.06 -41.57
N PRO A 935 3.94 3.98 -40.85
CA PRO A 935 3.25 5.13 -41.45
C PRO A 935 4.18 5.97 -42.35
N ILE A 936 3.63 6.59 -43.40
CA ILE A 936 4.45 7.35 -44.37
C ILE A 936 4.96 8.69 -43.79
N THR A 937 4.22 9.28 -42.85
CA THR A 937 4.52 10.55 -42.15
C THR A 937 4.11 10.45 -40.67
N GLU A 938 4.64 11.34 -39.82
CA GLU A 938 4.21 11.46 -38.41
C GLU A 938 2.72 11.79 -38.30
N GLN A 939 2.21 12.73 -39.12
CA GLN A 939 0.78 13.03 -39.18
C GLN A 939 -0.09 11.79 -39.43
N VAL A 940 0.32 10.89 -40.33
CA VAL A 940 -0.43 9.64 -40.58
C VAL A 940 -0.29 8.65 -39.42
N ALA A 941 0.83 8.66 -38.69
CA ALA A 941 0.99 7.86 -37.48
C ALA A 941 0.03 8.34 -36.38
N ASP A 942 -0.11 9.65 -36.23
CA ASP A 942 -1.03 10.28 -35.27
C ASP A 942 -2.50 10.00 -35.65
N GLU A 943 -2.89 10.21 -36.92
CA GLU A 943 -4.24 9.94 -37.43
C GLU A 943 -4.65 8.46 -37.32
N LEU A 944 -3.70 7.52 -37.40
CA LEU A 944 -3.94 6.08 -37.29
C LEU A 944 -3.80 5.54 -35.85
N GLY A 945 -3.12 6.27 -34.97
CA GLY A 945 -2.75 5.82 -33.62
C GLY A 945 -1.64 4.75 -33.58
N TYR A 946 -0.93 4.50 -34.69
CA TYR A 946 0.05 3.41 -34.80
C TYR A 946 1.41 3.89 -35.26
N GLY A 947 2.48 3.54 -34.54
CA GLY A 947 3.86 3.75 -35.00
C GLY A 947 4.34 2.64 -35.94
N ARG A 948 3.77 1.44 -35.82
CA ARG A 948 4.10 0.27 -36.65
C ARG A 948 3.00 -0.78 -36.58
N ALA A 949 2.82 -1.56 -37.64
CA ALA A 949 1.95 -2.74 -37.64
C ALA A 949 2.60 -3.91 -38.38
N ARG A 950 2.23 -5.14 -38.03
CA ARG A 950 2.68 -6.36 -38.70
C ARG A 950 1.51 -7.26 -39.04
N TRP A 951 1.40 -7.65 -40.30
CA TRP A 951 0.32 -8.49 -40.82
C TRP A 951 0.84 -9.84 -41.28
N TYR A 952 0.07 -10.89 -41.01
CA TYR A 952 0.34 -12.27 -41.39
C TYR A 952 -0.67 -12.68 -42.47
N ILE A 953 -0.24 -12.68 -43.72
CA ILE A 953 -1.09 -12.87 -44.89
C ILE A 953 -1.07 -14.32 -45.35
N ASP A 954 -2.23 -14.91 -45.57
CA ASP A 954 -2.38 -16.22 -46.21
C ASP A 954 -2.22 -16.08 -47.73
N PRO A 955 -1.18 -16.64 -48.37
CA PRO A 955 -0.94 -16.50 -49.80
C PRO A 955 -1.98 -17.19 -50.68
N ALA A 956 -2.75 -18.15 -50.14
CA ALA A 956 -3.75 -18.88 -50.92
C ALA A 956 -5.03 -18.05 -51.13
N THR A 957 -5.36 -17.19 -50.17
CA THR A 957 -6.61 -16.41 -50.13
C THR A 957 -6.37 -14.90 -50.17
N ASN A 958 -5.12 -14.46 -50.02
CA ASN A 958 -4.70 -13.06 -49.84
C ASN A 958 -5.38 -12.37 -48.65
N THR A 959 -5.82 -13.13 -47.63
CA THR A 959 -6.45 -12.60 -46.42
C THR A 959 -5.42 -12.44 -45.30
N ILE A 960 -5.60 -11.44 -44.45
CA ILE A 960 -4.82 -11.31 -43.21
C ILE A 960 -5.39 -12.31 -42.20
N ARG A 961 -4.54 -13.13 -41.58
CA ARG A 961 -4.88 -14.10 -40.51
C ARG A 961 -4.61 -13.56 -39.12
N ARG A 962 -3.58 -12.72 -38.98
CA ARG A 962 -3.21 -12.05 -37.73
C ARG A 962 -2.64 -10.67 -38.02
N SER A 963 -2.90 -9.71 -37.15
CA SER A 963 -2.21 -8.42 -37.12
C SER A 963 -1.67 -8.13 -35.72
N GLU A 964 -0.45 -7.59 -35.63
CA GLU A 964 0.17 -7.08 -34.41
C GLU A 964 0.38 -5.57 -34.60
N ASN A 965 -0.32 -4.74 -33.84
CA ASN A 965 -0.25 -3.28 -33.92
C ASN A 965 0.56 -2.73 -32.74
N PHE A 966 1.38 -1.72 -33.00
CA PHE A 966 2.22 -1.03 -32.02
C PHE A 966 1.82 0.45 -31.96
N ASP A 967 1.82 1.02 -30.76
CA ASP A 967 1.55 2.45 -30.56
C ASP A 967 2.63 3.33 -31.21
N ILE A 968 2.46 4.65 -31.15
CA ILE A 968 3.38 5.64 -31.73
C ILE A 968 4.77 5.60 -31.06
N GLN A 969 4.84 5.11 -29.81
CA GLN A 969 6.07 4.97 -29.02
C GLN A 969 6.80 3.64 -29.29
N GLY A 970 6.16 2.71 -30.01
CA GLY A 970 6.69 1.41 -30.39
C GLY A 970 6.36 0.26 -29.43
N ASN A 971 5.52 0.49 -28.43
CA ASN A 971 5.06 -0.55 -27.51
C ASN A 971 3.98 -1.42 -28.18
N PRO A 972 3.88 -2.73 -27.85
CA PRO A 972 2.77 -3.57 -28.32
C PRO A 972 1.43 -3.00 -27.84
N LEU A 973 0.54 -2.66 -28.78
CA LEU A 973 -0.76 -2.05 -28.46
C LEU A 973 -1.87 -3.10 -28.50
N LYS A 974 -2.04 -3.80 -29.62
CA LYS A 974 -3.10 -4.83 -29.75
C LYS A 974 -2.78 -5.88 -30.81
N THR A 975 -3.38 -7.06 -30.68
CA THR A 975 -3.31 -8.14 -31.67
C THR A 975 -4.70 -8.51 -32.15
N ALA A 976 -4.94 -8.53 -33.47
CA ALA A 976 -6.17 -9.02 -34.05
C ALA A 976 -5.96 -10.36 -34.76
N LEU A 977 -6.87 -11.31 -34.54
CA LEU A 977 -6.95 -12.61 -35.20
C LEU A 977 -8.18 -12.63 -36.10
N PHE A 978 -7.99 -13.11 -37.33
CA PHE A 978 -9.04 -13.19 -38.34
C PHE A 978 -9.29 -14.66 -38.65
N ASN A 979 -10.34 -15.19 -38.03
CA ASN A 979 -10.69 -16.59 -38.03
C ASN A 979 -11.92 -16.87 -38.91
N ASP A 980 -12.15 -18.16 -39.13
CA ASP A 980 -13.33 -18.65 -39.85
C ASP A 980 -13.54 -18.00 -41.24
N ILE A 981 -12.48 -17.97 -42.05
CA ILE A 981 -12.51 -17.37 -43.40
C ILE A 981 -13.10 -18.36 -44.40
N ARG A 982 -14.20 -17.99 -45.06
CA ARG A 982 -14.93 -18.84 -46.01
C ARG A 982 -15.31 -18.06 -47.26
N GLU A 983 -15.61 -18.77 -48.34
CA GLU A 983 -16.07 -18.16 -49.58
C GLU A 983 -17.62 -18.04 -49.59
N ILE A 984 -18.14 -16.82 -49.77
CA ILE A 984 -19.56 -16.53 -49.95
C ILE A 984 -19.72 -15.77 -51.27
N ASP A 985 -20.59 -16.26 -52.16
CA ASP A 985 -20.83 -15.66 -53.49
C ASP A 985 -19.54 -15.41 -54.32
N GLY A 986 -18.51 -16.25 -54.12
CA GLY A 986 -17.21 -16.12 -54.80
C GLY A 986 -16.24 -15.12 -54.16
N ILE A 987 -16.54 -14.63 -52.96
CA ILE A 987 -15.75 -13.65 -52.21
C ILE A 987 -15.28 -14.29 -50.90
N TRP A 988 -13.98 -14.22 -50.60
CA TRP A 988 -13.43 -14.65 -49.31
C TRP A 988 -13.80 -13.67 -48.21
N THR A 989 -14.60 -14.13 -47.25
CA THR A 989 -15.16 -13.33 -46.15
C THR A 989 -14.65 -13.86 -44.82
N VAL A 990 -14.28 -12.94 -43.92
CA VAL A 990 -13.92 -13.27 -42.54
C VAL A 990 -15.20 -13.32 -41.70
N HIS A 991 -15.42 -14.41 -40.96
CA HIS A 991 -16.61 -14.55 -40.10
C HIS A 991 -16.34 -14.27 -38.63
N GLU A 992 -15.07 -14.27 -38.21
CA GLU A 992 -14.70 -14.10 -36.81
C GLU A 992 -13.45 -13.22 -36.71
N ILE A 993 -13.53 -12.16 -35.91
CA ILE A 993 -12.41 -11.27 -35.62
C ILE A 993 -12.27 -11.18 -34.10
N THR A 994 -11.11 -11.54 -33.57
CA THR A 994 -10.80 -11.40 -32.15
C THR A 994 -9.68 -10.40 -31.99
N VAL A 995 -9.91 -9.30 -31.28
CA VAL A 995 -8.90 -8.29 -30.96
C VAL A 995 -8.57 -8.41 -29.47
N ASP A 996 -7.29 -8.45 -29.15
CA ASP A 996 -6.75 -8.45 -27.81
C ASP A 996 -5.91 -7.19 -27.63
N ASN A 997 -6.36 -6.28 -26.77
CA ASN A 997 -5.70 -5.02 -26.48
C ASN A 997 -4.71 -5.23 -25.34
N HIS A 998 -3.41 -5.21 -25.66
CA HIS A 998 -2.34 -5.46 -24.69
C HIS A 998 -2.15 -4.30 -23.71
N LYS A 999 -2.64 -3.10 -24.07
CA LYS A 999 -2.57 -1.88 -23.28
C LYS A 999 -3.66 -1.87 -22.21
N THR A 1000 -4.91 -1.97 -22.63
CA THR A 1000 -6.07 -1.92 -21.72
C THR A 1000 -6.43 -3.29 -21.11
N GLY A 1001 -5.96 -4.39 -21.71
CA GLY A 1001 -6.38 -5.75 -21.39
C GLY A 1001 -7.79 -6.11 -21.88
N HIS A 1002 -8.49 -5.19 -22.55
CA HIS A 1002 -9.81 -5.42 -23.13
C HIS A 1002 -9.71 -6.31 -24.39
N GLN A 1003 -10.75 -7.10 -24.66
CA GLN A 1003 -10.85 -7.97 -25.82
C GLN A 1003 -12.17 -7.75 -26.55
N THR A 1004 -12.13 -7.71 -27.88
CA THR A 1004 -13.32 -7.61 -28.72
C THR A 1004 -13.42 -8.84 -29.60
N HIS A 1005 -14.52 -9.56 -29.50
CA HIS A 1005 -14.88 -10.67 -30.37
C HIS A 1005 -16.05 -10.26 -31.29
N LEU A 1006 -15.75 -10.12 -32.57
CA LEU A 1006 -16.71 -9.75 -33.60
C LEU A 1006 -17.05 -10.98 -34.44
N GLN A 1007 -18.30 -11.41 -34.37
CA GLN A 1007 -18.86 -12.49 -35.19
C GLN A 1007 -19.72 -11.92 -36.33
N ILE A 1008 -19.43 -12.31 -37.57
CA ILE A 1008 -20.11 -11.86 -38.78
C ILE A 1008 -20.95 -13.02 -39.33
N THR A 1009 -22.27 -12.83 -39.41
CA THR A 1009 -23.22 -13.87 -39.84
C THR A 1009 -24.18 -13.34 -40.91
N ASP A 1010 -24.92 -14.24 -41.56
CA ASP A 1010 -25.91 -13.91 -42.59
C ASP A 1010 -25.40 -12.98 -43.70
N VAL A 1011 -24.13 -13.18 -44.10
CA VAL A 1011 -23.50 -12.37 -45.15
C VAL A 1011 -24.11 -12.73 -46.51
N ALA A 1012 -24.57 -11.72 -47.23
CA ALA A 1012 -25.03 -11.85 -48.61
C ALA A 1012 -24.46 -10.72 -49.47
N TYR A 1013 -23.87 -11.07 -50.61
CA TYR A 1013 -23.37 -10.10 -51.58
C TYR A 1013 -24.32 -9.96 -52.77
N GLU A 1014 -24.19 -8.86 -53.52
CA GLU A 1014 -24.92 -8.62 -54.77
C GLU A 1014 -26.46 -8.64 -54.63
N ILE A 1015 -26.95 -8.35 -53.43
CA ILE A 1015 -28.39 -8.20 -53.14
C ILE A 1015 -28.88 -6.80 -53.52
N PRO A 1016 -30.15 -6.64 -53.92
CA PRO A 1016 -30.72 -5.33 -54.21
C PRO A 1016 -30.86 -4.52 -52.91
N LEU A 1017 -30.09 -3.43 -52.80
CA LEU A 1017 -30.20 -2.44 -51.72
C LEU A 1017 -30.70 -1.10 -52.30
N ASP A 1018 -31.68 -0.51 -51.61
CA ASP A 1018 -32.28 0.79 -51.94
C ASP A 1018 -31.25 1.92 -51.72
N ASP A 1019 -31.07 2.79 -52.72
CA ASP A 1019 -30.12 3.91 -52.66
C ASP A 1019 -30.44 4.86 -51.51
N ASP A 1020 -31.74 5.04 -51.22
CA ASP A 1020 -32.24 5.86 -50.13
C ASP A 1020 -31.72 5.38 -48.77
N SER A 1021 -31.29 4.12 -48.61
CA SER A 1021 -30.79 3.60 -47.32
C SER A 1021 -29.42 4.16 -46.92
N PHE A 1022 -28.74 4.83 -47.85
CA PHE A 1022 -27.40 5.41 -47.69
C PHE A 1022 -27.43 6.95 -47.77
N GLU A 1023 -28.52 7.56 -47.31
CA GLU A 1023 -28.66 9.01 -47.19
C GLU A 1023 -28.79 9.43 -45.72
N GLU A 1024 -28.27 10.59 -45.35
CA GLU A 1024 -28.33 11.09 -43.96
C GLU A 1024 -29.79 11.19 -43.44
N ARG A 1025 -30.72 11.65 -44.29
CA ARG A 1025 -32.12 11.89 -43.91
C ARG A 1025 -32.90 10.62 -43.59
N THR A 1026 -32.45 9.46 -44.06
CA THR A 1026 -33.14 8.18 -43.90
C THR A 1026 -32.69 7.39 -42.68
N LEU A 1027 -31.59 7.79 -42.02
CA LEU A 1027 -31.16 7.21 -40.73
C LEU A 1027 -32.27 7.26 -39.67
N ARG A 1028 -33.13 8.29 -39.73
CA ARG A 1028 -34.32 8.46 -38.85
C ARG A 1028 -35.39 7.39 -39.01
N ARG A 1029 -35.37 6.62 -40.09
CA ARG A 1029 -36.42 5.63 -40.42
C ARG A 1029 -36.10 4.22 -39.91
N GLY A 1030 -34.86 3.98 -39.45
CA GLY A 1030 -34.38 2.67 -39.02
C GLY A 1030 -34.23 1.65 -40.16
N VAL A 1031 -33.82 0.43 -39.83
CA VAL A 1031 -33.67 -0.67 -40.79
C VAL A 1031 -35.04 -1.09 -41.33
N ARG A 1032 -35.28 -0.92 -42.64
CA ARG A 1032 -36.41 -1.60 -43.30
C ARG A 1032 -36.07 -3.08 -43.40
N GLN A 1033 -36.82 -3.93 -42.68
CA GLN A 1033 -36.68 -5.39 -42.73
C GLN A 1033 -36.89 -5.96 -44.13
#